data_AF-A0AAF0DW63-F1
#
_entry.id   AF-A0AAF0DW63-F1
#
_cell.length_a   1.000
_cell.length_b   1.000
_cell.length_c   1.000
_cell.angle_alpha   90.00
_cell.angle_beta   90.00
_cell.angle_gamma   90.00
#
_symmetry.space_group_name_H-M   'P 1'
#
loop_
_entity.id
_entity.type
_entity.pdbx_description
1 polymer ?
#
loop_
_entity_poly.entity_id
_entity_poly.type
_entity_poly.pdbx_seq_one_letter_code
_entity_poly.pdbx_strand_id
1 'polypeptide(L)'
;MFNPVARRKSLFDDRPVEISELTYIIKHDIAGLNRQLAELQAFTNPAQRGSRQNRADEHRGNVVTILQTNLANATTSFQEILEVRTQNMKASKDRSEQFLSSGNATPALGEQRTSSPLYNLARNVPSAPSAPLHTHGQSTLQKRTTASSAAAHEDEVSSAEKGFLALNMMETGGPQQQMMLQEFEDQQSSYLQQRSNAIESIESTISELGQIFGQLAHMVAQQGETVQRIDDDVMQVSDHVEGARRELLKYYASMSNNRWLMLKIFGVLIVFFLGPSLHPFIPMGEPIPPNVEHAVSVSLPHWQDIVDYEEGRLGDAMQTGYPRFFIHRSIQKLASVMQCKFARPGENTMLFPTSQHASQCRDFVRAQEAKRTGSSELVPVRIVRFCVLAQKAQDAGAPSSVRASATNDSETPILLYVVLFPERLFPLAKNFWQHTGTGISSRLADECLRIIAYNQSLLGDCGNLVPKPSAPRRSSVQGIPARGGGFGRSRYQSRQTDMESSMSSSIPSVLGSEEHMVPEAGQDDDEELTLEQAVFVEERYGRNLPFVYASRAKLALRRRIAGTLVGDAKLDEETMPAENAVSARQVAGVCEDDVFLFSCGMASIFHAHQTVMLERELSQQGVPITQESASKALRKMKDPSFALGPFSIGKSVCFGFPYTDTLKILQKWGPGCHFFGHGTDDDLDRFEALLQSQSADEPKIVALFCEFPSNPLLRSADLARIRRLADQYDFSVVIDETIGNFVNVEVLPYADMVVSSLTKVFSGDCNVMGGSLVLNPTSRRAQSLRAVLQANYQDAQWPEDSIFLERNSRDFVARIGKIDRNAETIADYLQAHCATPTQPSTVRGVYYPKFVTRNHYEACQRKQPYGEETTSSAGYGGLFSVDFATQAAARVFYDTLDCAKGPSLGTNCTLACPYTLLAHYAELDWAQSVGVSPNLVRVSVGMEDTHALLDIFRKALEAAEKADAP
;
A
#
# COMPACT_ATOMS: atom_id res chain seq x y z
N MET A 1 -17.32 -26.48 -11.33
CA MET A 1 -18.73 -26.78 -11.04
C MET A 1 -18.94 -28.09 -10.27
N PHE A 2 -18.45 -29.24 -10.73
CA PHE A 2 -18.82 -30.56 -10.18
C PHE A 2 -18.60 -30.76 -8.66
N ASN A 3 -17.43 -30.39 -8.11
CA ASN A 3 -17.04 -30.63 -6.71
C ASN A 3 -18.08 -30.15 -5.65
N PRO A 4 -18.54 -28.88 -5.63
CA PRO A 4 -19.58 -28.40 -4.69
C PRO A 4 -21.01 -28.92 -4.95
N VAL A 5 -21.23 -29.71 -6.02
CA VAL A 5 -22.47 -30.47 -6.23
C VAL A 5 -22.31 -31.87 -5.64
N ALA A 6 -21.23 -32.57 -5.99
CA ALA A 6 -20.95 -33.93 -5.53
C ALA A 6 -20.91 -34.07 -3.98
N ARG A 7 -20.38 -33.05 -3.29
CA ARG A 7 -20.23 -33.03 -1.82
C ARG A 7 -21.50 -32.66 -1.03
N ARG A 8 -22.65 -32.41 -1.67
CA ARG A 8 -23.91 -32.07 -0.98
C ARG A 8 -24.54 -33.28 -0.29
N LYS A 9 -25.08 -33.07 0.92
CA LYS A 9 -25.70 -34.10 1.78
C LYS A 9 -27.21 -33.88 2.00
N SER A 10 -27.92 -33.39 0.99
CA SER A 10 -29.39 -33.18 1.05
C SER A 10 -30.15 -34.50 0.85
N LEU A 11 -31.29 -34.66 1.52
CA LEU A 11 -32.19 -35.80 1.35
C LEU A 11 -33.20 -35.62 0.19
N PHE A 12 -33.49 -34.37 -0.21
CA PHE A 12 -34.65 -34.04 -1.06
C PHE A 12 -34.32 -33.19 -2.30
N ASP A 13 -33.08 -32.73 -2.47
CA ASP A 13 -32.65 -31.91 -3.62
C ASP A 13 -31.36 -32.50 -4.19
N ASP A 14 -31.53 -33.62 -4.90
CA ASP A 14 -30.46 -34.42 -5.49
C ASP A 14 -30.83 -34.76 -6.93
N ARG A 15 -30.06 -34.24 -7.90
CA ARG A 15 -30.40 -34.27 -9.33
C ARG A 15 -29.50 -35.27 -10.08
N PRO A 16 -29.87 -36.56 -10.17
CA PRO A 16 -28.99 -37.58 -10.77
C PRO A 16 -28.72 -37.36 -12.25
N VAL A 17 -29.65 -36.74 -13.00
CA VAL A 17 -29.49 -36.48 -14.45
C VAL A 17 -28.36 -35.49 -14.72
N GLU A 18 -28.41 -34.29 -14.13
CA GLU A 18 -27.36 -33.27 -14.27
C GLU A 18 -25.98 -33.78 -13.85
N ILE A 19 -25.92 -34.58 -12.78
CA ILE A 19 -24.68 -35.21 -12.30
C ILE A 19 -24.16 -36.25 -13.30
N SER A 20 -25.05 -37.03 -13.92
CA SER A 20 -24.69 -38.03 -14.94
C SER A 20 -24.18 -37.37 -16.23
N GLU A 21 -24.83 -36.29 -16.69
CA GLU A 21 -24.39 -35.49 -17.84
C GLU A 21 -23.01 -34.88 -17.60
N LEU A 22 -22.79 -34.23 -16.45
CA LEU A 22 -21.49 -33.68 -16.07
C LEU A 22 -20.41 -34.77 -15.95
N THR A 23 -20.75 -35.95 -15.43
CA THR A 23 -19.84 -37.10 -15.35
C THR A 23 -19.46 -37.60 -16.75
N TYR A 24 -20.42 -37.69 -17.66
CA TYR A 24 -20.20 -38.10 -19.06
C TYR A 24 -19.31 -37.10 -19.82
N ILE A 25 -19.54 -35.79 -19.66
CA ILE A 25 -18.71 -34.74 -20.28
C ILE A 25 -17.27 -34.86 -19.80
N ILE A 26 -17.03 -34.89 -18.48
CA ILE A 26 -15.67 -34.97 -17.92
C ILE A 26 -14.97 -36.29 -18.33
N LYS A 27 -15.71 -37.41 -18.38
CA LYS A 27 -15.21 -38.69 -18.90
C LYS A 27 -14.78 -38.59 -20.37
N HIS A 28 -15.57 -37.89 -21.20
CA HIS A 28 -15.26 -37.68 -22.61
C HIS A 28 -14.02 -36.79 -22.79
N ASP A 29 -13.91 -35.71 -22.03
CA ASP A 29 -12.79 -34.76 -22.10
C ASP A 29 -11.47 -35.42 -21.66
N ILE A 30 -11.46 -36.17 -20.56
CA ILE A 30 -10.28 -36.93 -20.10
C ILE A 30 -9.86 -37.97 -21.17
N ALA A 31 -10.81 -38.69 -21.75
CA ALA A 31 -10.54 -39.66 -22.81
C ALA A 31 -10.03 -39.00 -24.11
N GLY A 32 -10.49 -37.78 -24.44
CA GLY A 32 -10.02 -36.98 -25.57
C GLY A 32 -8.59 -36.48 -25.35
N LEU A 33 -8.30 -35.89 -24.19
CA LEU A 33 -6.98 -35.43 -23.79
C LEU A 33 -5.96 -36.57 -23.79
N ASN A 34 -6.32 -37.76 -23.29
CA ASN A 34 -5.41 -38.91 -23.29
C ASN A 34 -5.02 -39.37 -24.71
N ARG A 35 -5.94 -39.29 -25.70
CA ARG A 35 -5.60 -39.57 -27.11
C ARG A 35 -4.65 -38.52 -27.69
N GLN A 36 -4.95 -37.24 -27.49
CA GLN A 36 -4.10 -36.14 -27.96
C GLN A 36 -2.69 -36.20 -27.34
N LEU A 37 -2.59 -36.62 -26.07
CA LEU A 37 -1.34 -36.83 -25.37
C LEU A 37 -0.54 -38.02 -25.93
N ALA A 38 -1.20 -39.13 -26.26
CA ALA A 38 -0.57 -40.29 -26.90
C ALA A 38 -0.10 -39.96 -28.34
N GLU A 39 -0.88 -39.19 -29.10
CA GLU A 39 -0.47 -38.66 -30.41
C GLU A 39 0.76 -37.75 -30.28
N LEU A 40 0.78 -36.86 -29.28
CA LEU A 40 1.92 -35.98 -29.00
C LEU A 40 3.18 -36.77 -28.59
N GLN A 41 3.02 -37.86 -27.84
CA GLN A 41 4.11 -38.76 -27.46
C GLN A 41 4.67 -39.53 -28.67
N ALA A 42 3.84 -39.91 -29.65
CA ALA A 42 4.31 -40.51 -30.90
C ALA A 42 5.25 -39.58 -31.70
N PHE A 43 5.06 -38.25 -31.63
CA PHE A 43 5.96 -37.26 -32.25
C PHE A 43 7.30 -37.05 -31.52
N THR A 44 7.43 -37.47 -30.26
CA THR A 44 8.67 -37.34 -29.47
C THR A 44 9.49 -38.63 -29.38
N ASN A 45 8.96 -39.75 -29.88
CA ASN A 45 9.58 -41.06 -29.78
C ASN A 45 10.86 -41.16 -30.67
N PRO A 46 12.07 -41.38 -30.12
CA PRO A 46 13.33 -41.13 -30.84
C PRO A 46 13.66 -42.09 -31.98
N ALA A 47 12.91 -43.20 -32.13
CA ALA A 47 13.19 -44.28 -33.09
C ALA A 47 13.17 -43.88 -34.58
N GLN A 48 12.78 -42.65 -34.93
CA GLN A 48 12.76 -42.14 -36.32
C GLN A 48 13.72 -40.97 -36.62
N ARG A 49 14.57 -40.53 -35.68
CA ARG A 49 15.49 -39.37 -35.92
C ARG A 49 16.93 -39.66 -35.49
N GLY A 50 17.84 -39.57 -36.45
CA GLY A 50 19.23 -40.01 -36.28
C GLY A 50 20.13 -39.07 -35.48
N SER A 51 20.64 -39.57 -34.34
CA SER A 51 22.00 -39.35 -33.82
C SER A 51 22.52 -37.89 -33.68
N ARG A 52 21.67 -36.90 -33.40
CA ARG A 52 22.08 -35.63 -32.77
C ARG A 52 21.07 -35.22 -31.71
N GLN A 53 21.41 -35.47 -30.44
CA GLN A 53 20.62 -35.00 -29.30
C GLN A 53 20.75 -33.48 -29.17
N ASN A 54 19.68 -32.75 -29.53
CA ASN A 54 19.53 -31.34 -29.22
C ASN A 54 18.84 -31.18 -27.86
N ARG A 55 19.28 -30.19 -27.07
CA ARG A 55 18.66 -29.78 -25.79
C ARG A 55 17.16 -29.45 -25.92
N ALA A 56 16.70 -29.10 -27.12
CA ALA A 56 15.31 -28.85 -27.45
C ALA A 56 14.44 -30.12 -27.49
N ASP A 57 15.01 -31.30 -27.79
CA ASP A 57 14.26 -32.56 -27.86
C ASP A 57 14.13 -33.21 -26.47
N GLU A 58 15.14 -33.07 -25.61
CA GLU A 58 15.05 -33.38 -24.17
C GLU A 58 13.99 -32.50 -23.49
N HIS A 59 13.96 -31.19 -23.79
CA HIS A 59 12.90 -30.30 -23.31
C HIS A 59 11.49 -30.70 -23.80
N ARG A 60 11.34 -31.15 -25.06
CA ARG A 60 10.06 -31.67 -25.58
C ARG A 60 9.58 -32.91 -24.83
N GLY A 61 10.49 -33.86 -24.54
CA GLY A 61 10.17 -35.04 -23.73
C GLY A 61 9.71 -34.66 -22.32
N ASN A 62 10.41 -33.73 -21.67
CA ASN A 62 10.05 -33.26 -20.34
C ASN A 62 8.68 -32.54 -20.32
N VAL A 63 8.36 -31.74 -21.35
CA VAL A 63 7.04 -31.09 -21.48
C VAL A 63 5.93 -32.13 -21.66
N VAL A 64 6.13 -33.17 -22.48
CA VAL A 64 5.15 -34.27 -22.58
C VAL A 64 4.97 -34.94 -21.21
N THR A 65 6.07 -35.30 -20.53
CA THR A 65 6.05 -35.94 -19.20
C THR A 65 5.24 -35.14 -18.18
N ILE A 66 5.45 -33.82 -18.10
CA ILE A 66 4.69 -32.91 -17.22
C ILE A 66 3.20 -32.91 -17.55
N LEU A 67 2.83 -32.93 -18.85
CA LEU A 67 1.43 -33.01 -19.28
C LEU A 67 0.80 -34.37 -18.93
N GLN A 68 1.55 -35.48 -19.00
CA GLN A 68 1.07 -36.79 -18.55
C GLN A 68 0.80 -36.80 -17.04
N THR A 69 1.73 -36.27 -16.24
CA THR A 69 1.59 -36.14 -14.78
C THR A 69 0.39 -35.27 -14.39
N ASN A 70 0.17 -34.15 -15.07
CA ASN A 70 -0.98 -33.28 -14.79
C ASN A 70 -2.31 -33.94 -15.17
N LEU A 71 -2.38 -34.68 -16.28
CA LEU A 71 -3.58 -35.44 -16.67
C LEU A 71 -3.87 -36.59 -15.69
N ALA A 72 -2.84 -37.28 -15.21
CA ALA A 72 -2.97 -38.31 -14.19
C ALA A 72 -3.51 -37.73 -12.87
N ASN A 73 -2.93 -36.64 -12.37
CA ASN A 73 -3.38 -35.96 -11.15
C ASN A 73 -4.83 -35.46 -11.24
N ALA A 74 -5.23 -34.91 -12.39
CA ALA A 74 -6.61 -34.49 -12.65
C ALA A 74 -7.58 -35.69 -12.69
N THR A 75 -7.15 -36.83 -13.26
CA THR A 75 -7.94 -38.07 -13.30
C THR A 75 -8.13 -38.66 -11.91
N THR A 76 -7.08 -38.73 -11.09
CA THR A 76 -7.15 -39.17 -9.68
C THR A 76 -8.09 -38.27 -8.87
N SER A 77 -7.96 -36.95 -9.01
CA SER A 77 -8.82 -35.97 -8.33
C SER A 77 -10.30 -36.14 -8.71
N PHE A 78 -10.59 -36.56 -9.95
CA PHE A 78 -11.95 -36.85 -10.40
C PHE A 78 -12.47 -38.19 -9.83
N GLN A 79 -11.63 -39.23 -9.82
CA GLN A 79 -11.94 -40.52 -9.20
C GLN A 79 -12.29 -40.37 -7.71
N GLU A 80 -11.48 -39.65 -6.93
CA GLU A 80 -11.76 -39.39 -5.50
C GLU A 80 -13.13 -38.74 -5.29
N ILE A 81 -13.53 -37.79 -6.16
CA ILE A 81 -14.84 -37.13 -6.08
C ILE A 81 -15.97 -38.13 -6.39
N LEU A 82 -15.78 -39.05 -7.35
CA LEU A 82 -16.75 -40.10 -7.67
C LEU A 82 -16.84 -41.16 -6.55
N GLU A 83 -15.74 -41.53 -5.91
CA GLU A 83 -15.72 -42.45 -4.76
C GLU A 83 -16.42 -41.84 -3.55
N VAL A 84 -16.06 -40.62 -3.17
CA VAL A 84 -16.74 -39.86 -2.10
C VAL A 84 -18.24 -39.69 -2.42
N ARG A 85 -18.59 -39.49 -3.69
CA ARG A 85 -20.01 -39.41 -4.11
C ARG A 85 -20.72 -40.74 -3.97
N THR A 86 -20.09 -41.85 -4.36
CA THR A 86 -20.62 -43.22 -4.24
C THR A 86 -20.85 -43.59 -2.78
N GLN A 87 -19.89 -43.29 -1.90
CA GLN A 87 -20.02 -43.43 -0.45
C GLN A 87 -21.18 -42.60 0.12
N ASN A 88 -21.34 -41.34 -0.29
CA ASN A 88 -22.45 -40.49 0.16
C ASN A 88 -23.82 -41.03 -0.30
N MET A 89 -23.93 -41.56 -1.53
CA MET A 89 -25.17 -42.17 -2.02
C MET A 89 -25.48 -43.49 -1.32
N LYS A 90 -24.47 -44.36 -1.12
CA LYS A 90 -24.62 -45.62 -0.37
C LYS A 90 -25.07 -45.36 1.07
N ALA A 91 -24.38 -44.47 1.78
CA ALA A 91 -24.79 -44.06 3.13
C ALA A 91 -26.20 -43.42 3.17
N SER A 92 -26.72 -42.86 2.07
CA SER A 92 -28.12 -42.43 1.99
C SER A 92 -29.08 -43.60 1.78
N LYS A 93 -28.74 -44.58 0.94
CA LYS A 93 -29.48 -45.84 0.78
C LYS A 93 -29.57 -46.58 2.12
N ASP A 94 -28.43 -46.80 2.78
CA ASP A 94 -28.35 -47.50 4.07
C ASP A 94 -29.22 -46.83 5.15
N ARG A 95 -29.23 -45.48 5.22
CA ARG A 95 -30.11 -44.72 6.14
C ARG A 95 -31.60 -44.81 5.78
N SER A 96 -31.93 -44.90 4.49
CA SER A 96 -33.31 -45.09 4.02
C SER A 96 -33.81 -46.49 4.33
N GLU A 97 -32.98 -47.52 4.12
CA GLU A 97 -33.28 -48.91 4.46
C GLU A 97 -33.36 -49.14 5.98
N GLN A 98 -32.57 -48.42 6.78
CA GLN A 98 -32.75 -48.36 8.24
C GLN A 98 -34.09 -47.73 8.64
N PHE A 99 -34.52 -46.65 7.97
CA PHE A 99 -35.84 -46.05 8.20
C PHE A 99 -36.97 -47.03 7.87
N LEU A 100 -36.88 -47.75 6.75
CA LEU A 100 -37.89 -48.72 6.30
C LEU A 100 -37.92 -49.98 7.18
N SER A 101 -36.76 -50.55 7.52
CA SER A 101 -36.67 -51.77 8.36
C SER A 101 -37.07 -51.52 9.83
N SER A 102 -36.91 -50.29 10.34
CA SER A 102 -37.35 -49.91 11.69
C SER A 102 -38.87 -49.99 11.90
N GLY A 103 -39.67 -50.11 10.82
CA GLY A 103 -41.12 -50.31 10.90
C GLY A 103 -41.56 -51.69 11.40
N ASN A 104 -40.66 -52.68 11.51
CA ASN A 104 -41.03 -54.09 11.76
C ASN A 104 -40.23 -54.79 12.89
N ALA A 105 -39.67 -54.05 13.85
CA ALA A 105 -38.94 -54.64 14.98
C ALA A 105 -39.33 -54.01 16.34
N THR A 106 -39.80 -54.85 17.28
CA THR A 106 -40.04 -54.45 18.67
C THR A 106 -38.72 -54.32 19.45
N PRO A 107 -38.51 -53.24 20.23
CA PRO A 107 -37.21 -52.98 20.84
C PRO A 107 -37.01 -53.74 22.16
N ALA A 108 -35.85 -54.39 22.30
CA ALA A 108 -35.28 -54.77 23.59
C ALA A 108 -34.29 -53.68 24.08
N LEU A 109 -34.13 -53.57 25.40
CA LEU A 109 -33.35 -52.50 26.03
C LEU A 109 -31.83 -52.69 25.88
N GLY A 110 -31.14 -51.61 25.52
CA GLY A 110 -29.69 -51.49 25.52
C GLY A 110 -29.28 -50.02 25.56
N GLU A 111 -28.39 -49.65 26.47
CA GLU A 111 -28.07 -48.24 26.75
C GLU A 111 -26.96 -47.69 25.86
N GLN A 112 -27.19 -46.50 25.28
CA GLN A 112 -26.33 -45.31 25.39
C GLN A 112 -26.75 -44.26 24.35
N ARG A 113 -27.27 -43.11 24.83
CA ARG A 113 -27.48 -41.90 24.02
C ARG A 113 -26.72 -40.74 24.66
N THR A 114 -25.76 -40.18 23.93
CA THR A 114 -25.15 -38.89 24.28
C THR A 114 -26.12 -37.76 23.92
N SER A 115 -26.38 -36.86 24.86
CA SER A 115 -27.44 -35.84 24.76
C SER A 115 -26.90 -34.48 24.31
N SER A 116 -27.41 -33.96 23.19
CA SER A 116 -27.10 -32.62 22.70
C SER A 116 -27.88 -31.51 23.44
N PRO A 117 -27.34 -30.27 23.54
CA PRO A 117 -27.82 -29.26 24.48
C PRO A 117 -28.95 -28.39 23.91
N LEU A 118 -30.19 -28.91 23.94
CA LEU A 118 -31.40 -28.11 23.65
C LEU A 118 -32.53 -28.28 24.68
N TYR A 119 -32.22 -28.80 25.87
CA TYR A 119 -33.23 -29.17 26.88
C TYR A 119 -32.81 -28.87 28.34
N ASN A 120 -32.08 -27.77 28.59
CA ASN A 120 -31.69 -27.36 29.94
C ASN A 120 -31.54 -25.83 30.09
N LEU A 121 -32.66 -25.11 30.20
CA LEU A 121 -32.66 -23.71 30.64
C LEU A 121 -33.97 -23.30 31.37
N ALA A 122 -34.50 -24.21 32.21
CA ALA A 122 -35.71 -23.97 32.99
C ALA A 122 -35.78 -24.76 34.31
N ARG A 123 -34.77 -24.62 35.19
CA ARG A 123 -34.88 -24.86 36.64
C ARG A 123 -33.64 -24.37 37.39
N ASN A 124 -33.85 -23.74 38.54
CA ASN A 124 -32.78 -23.25 39.43
C ASN A 124 -33.28 -23.26 40.89
N VAL A 125 -32.36 -23.44 41.85
CA VAL A 125 -32.58 -23.43 43.34
C VAL A 125 -33.29 -24.68 43.95
N PRO A 126 -32.93 -25.18 45.16
CA PRO A 126 -33.26 -26.57 45.58
C PRO A 126 -33.96 -26.79 46.96
N SER A 127 -34.50 -28.02 47.12
CA SER A 127 -34.60 -28.88 48.34
C SER A 127 -35.33 -28.46 49.65
N ALA A 128 -36.48 -29.14 49.89
CA ALA A 128 -36.89 -29.85 51.14
C ALA A 128 -37.30 -29.05 52.42
N PRO A 129 -37.99 -29.65 53.45
CA PRO A 129 -38.66 -30.97 53.56
C PRO A 129 -40.13 -31.00 54.14
N SER A 130 -40.81 -32.15 53.96
CA SER A 130 -41.80 -32.84 54.86
C SER A 130 -43.13 -32.23 55.38
N ALA A 131 -44.26 -32.78 54.89
CA ALA A 131 -45.52 -33.21 55.59
C ALA A 131 -46.45 -32.17 56.31
N PRO A 132 -47.72 -32.50 56.69
CA PRO A 132 -48.59 -33.68 56.43
C PRO A 132 -49.98 -33.35 55.77
N LEU A 133 -51.01 -34.19 56.01
CA LEU A 133 -52.32 -34.30 55.31
C LEU A 133 -53.44 -33.28 55.67
N HIS A 134 -54.52 -33.30 54.84
CA HIS A 134 -55.98 -33.25 55.15
C HIS A 134 -56.86 -32.03 54.72
N THR A 135 -57.77 -32.29 53.75
CA THR A 135 -59.19 -31.82 53.63
C THR A 135 -59.50 -30.30 53.43
N HIS A 136 -60.67 -29.84 52.92
CA HIS A 136 -61.98 -30.48 52.62
C HIS A 136 -62.83 -29.69 51.58
N GLY A 137 -63.65 -30.38 50.76
CA GLY A 137 -64.98 -29.91 50.25
C GLY A 137 -65.01 -28.84 49.14
N GLN A 138 -66.09 -28.67 48.34
CA GLN A 138 -67.42 -29.31 48.19
C GLN A 138 -67.79 -29.30 46.68
N SER A 139 -68.35 -30.37 46.05
CA SER A 139 -69.78 -30.75 45.91
C SER A 139 -70.64 -29.86 44.96
N THR A 140 -71.62 -30.29 44.12
CA THR A 140 -72.06 -31.61 43.57
C THR A 140 -73.25 -31.43 42.59
N LEU A 141 -73.36 -32.23 41.50
CA LEU A 141 -74.62 -32.65 40.78
C LEU A 141 -75.44 -31.51 40.07
N GLN A 142 -76.37 -31.65 39.10
CA GLN A 142 -76.96 -32.66 38.14
C GLN A 142 -77.74 -31.81 37.03
N LYS A 143 -78.57 -32.18 36.02
CA LYS A 143 -79.32 -33.29 35.31
C LYS A 143 -79.91 -32.61 34.00
N ARG A 144 -80.55 -33.16 32.94
CA ARG A 144 -80.75 -34.48 32.24
C ARG A 144 -81.72 -34.28 31.03
N THR A 145 -81.64 -35.08 29.94
CA THR A 145 -82.74 -35.45 28.94
C THR A 145 -83.37 -34.35 28.03
N THR A 146 -83.84 -34.53 26.76
CA THR A 146 -83.68 -35.56 25.67
C THR A 146 -84.33 -35.13 24.32
N ALA A 147 -83.78 -35.61 23.19
CA ALA A 147 -84.44 -36.07 21.92
C ALA A 147 -85.19 -35.11 20.92
N SER A 148 -84.84 -35.26 19.61
CA SER A 148 -85.73 -35.51 18.43
C SER A 148 -85.50 -34.70 17.12
N SER A 149 -85.34 -35.44 16.01
CA SER A 149 -85.82 -35.18 14.61
C SER A 149 -85.47 -33.93 13.75
N ALA A 150 -84.77 -34.22 12.63
CA ALA A 150 -85.11 -33.88 11.22
C ALA A 150 -84.73 -32.54 10.51
N ALA A 151 -83.84 -32.70 9.50
CA ALA A 151 -83.88 -32.16 8.12
C ALA A 151 -83.49 -30.69 7.76
N ALA A 152 -83.01 -30.56 6.51
CA ALA A 152 -82.81 -29.36 5.65
C ALA A 152 -81.53 -28.51 5.79
N HIS A 153 -81.24 -27.77 4.71
CA HIS A 153 -80.11 -26.83 4.51
C HIS A 153 -80.38 -25.46 5.15
N GLU A 154 -79.32 -24.71 5.52
CA GLU A 154 -78.86 -23.49 4.80
C GLU A 154 -77.55 -22.93 5.44
N ASP A 155 -77.02 -21.85 4.89
CA ASP A 155 -75.73 -21.23 5.26
C ASP A 155 -75.75 -20.42 6.57
N GLU A 156 -74.61 -20.29 7.27
CA GLU A 156 -73.87 -19.01 7.43
C GLU A 156 -72.67 -19.05 8.41
N VAL A 157 -71.57 -18.38 8.00
CA VAL A 157 -70.71 -17.47 8.80
C VAL A 157 -70.00 -17.93 10.11
N SER A 158 -68.65 -17.86 10.06
CA SER A 158 -67.70 -17.47 11.13
C SER A 158 -67.01 -18.50 12.08
N SER A 159 -65.67 -18.36 12.10
CA SER A 159 -64.71 -18.49 13.23
C SER A 159 -64.10 -19.83 13.70
N ALA A 160 -62.76 -19.85 13.62
CA ALA A 160 -61.75 -20.34 14.59
C ALA A 160 -61.49 -21.85 14.88
N GLU A 161 -60.23 -22.23 14.63
CA GLU A 161 -59.34 -23.20 15.32
C GLU A 161 -59.71 -24.69 15.59
N LYS A 162 -58.95 -25.58 14.90
CA LYS A 162 -58.13 -26.71 15.41
C LYS A 162 -58.67 -27.70 16.48
N GLY A 163 -58.56 -29.00 16.15
CA GLY A 163 -58.51 -30.14 17.09
C GLY A 163 -59.41 -31.30 16.65
N PHE A 164 -58.94 -32.32 15.92
CA PHE A 164 -58.01 -33.42 16.31
C PHE A 164 -58.59 -34.42 17.33
N LEU A 165 -58.98 -35.60 16.82
CA LEU A 165 -59.21 -36.95 17.41
C LEU A 165 -60.22 -37.66 16.46
N ALA A 166 -60.00 -38.79 15.77
CA ALA A 166 -59.23 -40.05 15.95
C ALA A 166 -60.07 -41.21 16.52
N LEU A 167 -59.82 -42.43 15.99
CA LEU A 167 -60.55 -43.71 16.22
C LEU A 167 -61.99 -43.74 15.64
N ASN A 168 -62.56 -44.86 15.17
CA ASN A 168 -62.01 -46.20 14.88
C ASN A 168 -62.91 -46.93 13.86
N MET A 169 -62.34 -47.83 13.05
CA MET A 169 -62.78 -49.23 12.86
C MET A 169 -61.99 -49.88 11.72
N MET A 170 -61.76 -51.20 11.81
CA MET A 170 -61.10 -52.02 10.79
C MET A 170 -62.12 -52.99 10.18
N GLU A 171 -61.72 -53.68 9.10
CA GLU A 171 -62.49 -54.74 8.40
C GLU A 171 -63.75 -54.30 7.62
N THR A 172 -63.55 -53.96 6.34
CA THR A 172 -64.17 -54.74 5.26
C THR A 172 -63.35 -54.56 3.97
N GLY A 173 -63.01 -55.66 3.30
CA GLY A 173 -62.00 -55.66 2.23
C GLY A 173 -62.53 -55.25 0.86
N GLY A 174 -61.69 -54.56 0.08
CA GLY A 174 -61.91 -54.28 -1.34
C GLY A 174 -60.56 -54.13 -2.09
N PRO A 175 -60.38 -54.75 -3.27
CA PRO A 175 -59.07 -54.86 -3.92
C PRO A 175 -58.50 -53.52 -4.45
N GLN A 176 -59.32 -52.46 -4.52
CA GLN A 176 -58.88 -51.14 -4.99
C GLN A 176 -57.88 -50.44 -4.06
N GLN A 177 -57.91 -50.70 -2.74
CA GLN A 177 -56.93 -50.08 -1.83
C GLN A 177 -55.57 -50.78 -1.89
N GLN A 178 -55.54 -52.08 -2.22
CA GLN A 178 -54.29 -52.82 -2.44
C GLN A 178 -53.61 -52.38 -3.75
N MET A 179 -54.40 -52.11 -4.80
CA MET A 179 -53.88 -51.62 -6.09
C MET A 179 -53.24 -50.21 -5.98
N MET A 180 -53.82 -49.32 -5.16
CA MET A 180 -53.25 -47.98 -4.92
C MET A 180 -51.97 -48.01 -4.06
N LEU A 181 -51.87 -48.94 -3.10
CA LEU A 181 -50.61 -49.20 -2.40
C LEU A 181 -49.55 -49.76 -3.36
N GLN A 182 -49.95 -50.68 -4.24
CA GLN A 182 -49.05 -51.28 -5.22
C GLN A 182 -48.54 -50.27 -6.26
N GLU A 183 -49.36 -49.33 -6.75
CA GLU A 183 -48.87 -48.21 -7.58
C GLU A 183 -47.84 -47.33 -6.83
N PHE A 184 -48.00 -47.14 -5.51
CA PHE A 184 -47.05 -46.38 -4.70
C PHE A 184 -45.74 -47.16 -4.50
N GLU A 185 -45.81 -48.46 -4.21
CA GLU A 185 -44.65 -49.34 -4.11
C GLU A 185 -43.92 -49.49 -5.45
N ASP A 186 -44.63 -49.55 -6.58
CA ASP A 186 -44.03 -49.61 -7.93
C ASP A 186 -43.34 -48.29 -8.30
N GLN A 187 -43.95 -47.12 -8.01
CA GLN A 187 -43.30 -45.82 -8.21
C GLN A 187 -42.05 -45.66 -7.32
N GLN A 188 -42.13 -46.07 -6.06
CA GLN A 188 -41.02 -45.97 -5.11
C GLN A 188 -39.90 -46.99 -5.40
N SER A 189 -40.24 -48.18 -5.90
CA SER A 189 -39.29 -49.19 -6.38
C SER A 189 -38.60 -48.75 -7.66
N SER A 190 -39.33 -48.15 -8.61
CA SER A 190 -38.77 -47.54 -9.82
C SER A 190 -37.74 -46.45 -9.47
N TYR A 191 -38.04 -45.59 -8.48
CA TYR A 191 -37.08 -44.59 -7.98
C TYR A 191 -35.82 -45.22 -7.37
N LEU A 192 -35.97 -46.26 -6.52
CA LEU A 192 -34.84 -46.98 -5.94
C LEU A 192 -33.99 -47.68 -7.02
N GLN A 193 -34.62 -48.26 -8.03
CA GLN A 193 -33.94 -48.95 -9.13
C GLN A 193 -33.20 -47.97 -10.06
N GLN A 194 -33.79 -46.82 -10.39
CA GLN A 194 -33.08 -45.73 -11.09
C GLN A 194 -31.83 -45.27 -10.32
N ARG A 195 -31.89 -45.22 -8.99
CA ARG A 195 -30.73 -44.88 -8.15
C ARG A 195 -29.70 -46.03 -8.06
N SER A 196 -30.10 -47.30 -8.14
CA SER A 196 -29.16 -48.43 -8.26
C SER A 196 -28.39 -48.36 -9.58
N ASN A 197 -29.11 -48.22 -10.69
CA ASN A 197 -28.52 -48.10 -12.03
C ASN A 197 -27.53 -46.91 -12.11
N ALA A 198 -27.81 -45.80 -11.43
CA ALA A 198 -26.92 -44.65 -11.35
C ALA A 198 -25.65 -44.93 -10.51
N ILE A 199 -25.72 -45.74 -9.46
CA ILE A 199 -24.56 -46.19 -8.68
C ILE A 199 -23.70 -47.13 -9.55
N GLU A 200 -24.31 -48.14 -10.17
CA GLU A 200 -23.63 -49.12 -11.03
C GLU A 200 -22.92 -48.44 -12.23
N SER A 201 -23.54 -47.41 -12.82
CA SER A 201 -22.93 -46.58 -13.88
C SER A 201 -21.72 -45.76 -13.40
N ILE A 202 -21.71 -45.33 -12.14
CA ILE A 202 -20.58 -44.60 -11.53
C ILE A 202 -19.48 -45.59 -11.15
N GLU A 203 -19.80 -46.75 -10.59
CA GLU A 203 -18.81 -47.80 -10.27
C GLU A 203 -18.13 -48.35 -11.54
N SER A 204 -18.89 -48.57 -12.63
CA SER A 204 -18.31 -48.86 -13.96
C SER A 204 -17.37 -47.74 -14.43
N THR A 205 -17.77 -46.48 -14.27
CA THR A 205 -16.94 -45.33 -14.69
C THR A 205 -15.68 -45.18 -13.84
N ILE A 206 -15.72 -45.47 -12.54
CA ILE A 206 -14.54 -45.55 -11.67
C ILE A 206 -13.61 -46.68 -12.16
N SER A 207 -14.15 -47.86 -12.50
CA SER A 207 -13.36 -48.97 -13.03
C SER A 207 -12.72 -48.65 -14.40
N GLU A 208 -13.41 -47.95 -15.29
CA GLU A 208 -12.88 -47.51 -16.59
C GLU A 208 -11.79 -46.43 -16.41
N LEU A 209 -12.01 -45.44 -15.53
CA LEU A 209 -11.02 -44.42 -15.20
C LEU A 209 -9.79 -45.05 -14.54
N GLY A 210 -9.96 -46.07 -13.69
CA GLY A 210 -8.86 -46.85 -13.12
C GLY A 210 -8.03 -47.59 -14.18
N GLN A 211 -8.64 -48.06 -15.27
CA GLN A 211 -7.90 -48.64 -16.40
C GLN A 211 -7.13 -47.57 -17.20
N ILE A 212 -7.73 -46.40 -17.43
CA ILE A 212 -7.07 -45.25 -18.07
C ILE A 212 -5.89 -44.77 -17.21
N PHE A 213 -6.08 -44.68 -15.89
CA PHE A 213 -5.03 -44.35 -14.93
C PHE A 213 -3.93 -45.41 -14.92
N GLY A 214 -4.28 -46.71 -14.98
CA GLY A 214 -3.29 -47.79 -15.09
C GLY A 214 -2.42 -47.69 -16.35
N GLN A 215 -3.00 -47.28 -17.48
CA GLN A 215 -2.25 -47.01 -18.71
C GLN A 215 -1.33 -45.78 -18.57
N LEU A 216 -1.84 -44.67 -18.04
CA LEU A 216 -1.05 -43.45 -17.77
C LEU A 216 0.08 -43.70 -16.77
N ALA A 217 -0.18 -44.43 -15.69
CA ALA A 217 0.80 -44.78 -14.67
C ALA A 217 1.89 -45.72 -15.23
N HIS A 218 1.52 -46.70 -16.07
CA HIS A 218 2.52 -47.56 -16.73
C HIS A 218 3.38 -46.76 -17.73
N MET A 219 2.76 -45.85 -18.50
CA MET A 219 3.42 -44.97 -19.46
C MET A 219 4.40 -43.99 -18.79
N VAL A 220 3.98 -43.36 -17.68
CA VAL A 220 4.84 -42.48 -16.86
C VAL A 220 5.93 -43.28 -16.15
N ALA A 221 5.65 -44.49 -15.66
CA ALA A 221 6.68 -45.37 -15.07
C ALA A 221 7.74 -45.81 -16.11
N GLN A 222 7.33 -46.11 -17.35
CA GLN A 222 8.24 -46.48 -18.44
C GLN A 222 9.22 -45.36 -18.83
N GLN A 223 8.85 -44.09 -18.61
CA GLN A 223 9.75 -42.95 -18.81
C GLN A 223 10.46 -42.54 -17.50
N GLY A 224 9.84 -42.83 -16.35
CA GLY A 224 10.37 -42.65 -15.00
C GLY A 224 11.59 -43.51 -14.67
N GLU A 225 11.85 -44.58 -15.42
CA GLU A 225 13.12 -45.32 -15.33
C GLU A 225 14.33 -44.47 -15.77
N THR A 226 14.11 -43.34 -16.45
CA THR A 226 15.12 -42.29 -16.72
C THR A 226 15.37 -41.34 -15.54
N VAL A 227 14.79 -41.60 -14.36
CA VAL A 227 14.98 -40.80 -13.12
C VAL A 227 16.10 -41.36 -12.22
N GLN A 228 16.89 -42.34 -12.70
CA GLN A 228 18.26 -42.56 -12.23
C GLN A 228 19.22 -41.44 -12.68
N ARG A 229 18.87 -40.18 -12.37
CA ARG A 229 19.73 -39.01 -12.49
C ARG A 229 19.87 -38.20 -11.21
N ILE A 230 19.18 -38.54 -10.12
CA ILE A 230 19.37 -37.83 -8.84
C ILE A 230 20.79 -38.09 -8.28
N ASP A 231 21.31 -39.32 -8.35
CA ASP A 231 22.69 -39.60 -7.96
C ASP A 231 23.72 -39.03 -8.95
N ASP A 232 23.45 -39.07 -10.27
CA ASP A 232 24.31 -38.46 -11.30
C ASP A 232 24.35 -36.92 -11.18
N ASP A 233 23.22 -36.26 -10.92
CA ASP A 233 23.17 -34.82 -10.68
C ASP A 233 23.80 -34.46 -9.32
N VAL A 234 23.70 -35.31 -8.29
CA VAL A 234 24.46 -35.11 -7.04
C VAL A 234 25.97 -35.26 -7.28
N MET A 235 26.42 -36.21 -8.09
CA MET A 235 27.83 -36.31 -8.46
C MET A 235 28.29 -35.18 -9.39
N GLN A 236 27.48 -34.73 -10.35
CA GLN A 236 27.80 -33.56 -11.18
C GLN A 236 27.77 -32.26 -10.37
N VAL A 237 26.83 -32.09 -9.43
CA VAL A 237 26.85 -30.94 -8.50
C VAL A 237 28.07 -31.03 -7.60
N SER A 238 28.46 -32.22 -7.13
CA SER A 238 29.72 -32.40 -6.39
C SER A 238 30.94 -32.01 -7.24
N ASP A 239 31.06 -32.51 -8.48
CA ASP A 239 32.20 -32.17 -9.36
C ASP A 239 32.18 -30.71 -9.83
N HIS A 240 31.01 -30.10 -10.03
CA HIS A 240 30.89 -28.67 -10.31
C HIS A 240 31.19 -27.82 -9.08
N VAL A 241 30.82 -28.24 -7.86
CA VAL A 241 31.23 -27.58 -6.61
C VAL A 241 32.72 -27.75 -6.38
N GLU A 242 33.30 -28.92 -6.67
CA GLU A 242 34.72 -29.20 -6.50
C GLU A 242 35.58 -28.56 -7.61
N GLY A 243 35.00 -28.34 -8.78
CA GLY A 243 35.54 -27.53 -9.89
C GLY A 243 35.47 -26.04 -9.58
N ALA A 244 34.31 -25.54 -9.13
CA ALA A 244 34.15 -24.18 -8.65
C ALA A 244 35.05 -23.89 -7.44
N ARG A 245 35.23 -24.86 -6.52
CA ARG A 245 36.20 -24.77 -5.41
C ARG A 245 37.63 -24.70 -5.91
N ARG A 246 37.98 -25.44 -6.98
CA ARG A 246 39.30 -25.33 -7.65
C ARG A 246 39.51 -23.98 -8.34
N GLU A 247 38.53 -23.47 -9.07
CA GLU A 247 38.65 -22.14 -9.71
C GLU A 247 38.59 -21.01 -8.68
N LEU A 248 37.75 -21.08 -7.64
CA LEU A 248 37.78 -20.15 -6.52
C LEU A 248 39.08 -20.23 -5.74
N LEU A 249 39.72 -21.39 -5.59
CA LEU A 249 41.05 -21.51 -4.97
C LEU A 249 42.17 -20.99 -5.89
N LYS A 250 42.08 -21.14 -7.22
CA LYS A 250 42.98 -20.48 -8.17
C LYS A 250 42.80 -18.96 -8.16
N TYR A 251 41.57 -18.48 -8.12
CA TYR A 251 41.25 -17.05 -8.06
C TYR A 251 41.66 -16.47 -6.71
N TYR A 252 41.46 -17.19 -5.61
CA TYR A 252 41.98 -16.84 -4.28
C TYR A 252 43.51 -16.87 -4.24
N ALA A 253 44.18 -17.83 -4.88
CA ALA A 253 45.64 -17.85 -5.01
C ALA A 253 46.15 -16.66 -5.85
N SER A 254 45.47 -16.33 -6.95
CA SER A 254 45.74 -15.14 -7.76
C SER A 254 45.57 -13.85 -6.95
N MET A 255 44.43 -13.72 -6.25
CA MET A 255 44.04 -12.51 -5.52
C MET A 255 44.81 -12.31 -4.21
N SER A 256 45.20 -13.38 -3.52
CA SER A 256 46.08 -13.33 -2.34
C SER A 256 47.55 -13.11 -2.69
N ASN A 257 48.02 -13.63 -3.83
CA ASN A 257 49.35 -13.32 -4.34
C ASN A 257 49.42 -11.91 -4.95
N ASN A 258 48.30 -11.35 -5.39
CA ASN A 258 48.15 -9.93 -5.73
C ASN A 258 48.13 -9.05 -4.46
N ARG A 259 49.28 -8.98 -3.80
CA ARG A 259 49.52 -8.19 -2.58
C ARG A 259 49.19 -6.70 -2.75
N TRP A 260 49.21 -6.18 -3.97
CA TRP A 260 48.86 -4.79 -4.27
C TRP A 260 47.35 -4.56 -4.33
N LEU A 261 46.58 -5.50 -4.89
CA LEU A 261 45.12 -5.47 -4.79
C LEU A 261 44.65 -5.65 -3.35
N MET A 262 45.27 -6.55 -2.58
CA MET A 262 45.04 -6.64 -1.13
C MET A 262 45.37 -5.33 -0.41
N LEU A 263 46.49 -4.66 -0.74
CA LEU A 263 46.80 -3.33 -0.18
C LEU A 263 45.82 -2.23 -0.62
N LYS A 264 45.27 -2.29 -1.85
CA LYS A 264 44.21 -1.38 -2.30
C LYS A 264 42.92 -1.61 -1.53
N ILE A 265 42.42 -2.85 -1.46
CA ILE A 265 41.17 -3.20 -0.77
C ILE A 265 41.31 -2.92 0.74
N PHE A 266 42.40 -3.34 1.37
CA PHE A 266 42.65 -3.09 2.79
C PHE A 266 42.94 -1.59 3.06
N GLY A 267 43.50 -0.86 2.10
CA GLY A 267 43.67 0.59 2.15
C GLY A 267 42.35 1.36 2.05
N VAL A 268 41.45 0.96 1.14
CA VAL A 268 40.09 1.50 1.03
C VAL A 268 39.29 1.17 2.29
N LEU A 269 39.37 -0.06 2.80
CA LEU A 269 38.75 -0.45 4.06
C LEU A 269 39.35 0.33 5.25
N ILE A 270 40.66 0.57 5.29
CA ILE A 270 41.29 1.44 6.30
C ILE A 270 40.74 2.87 6.20
N VAL A 271 40.60 3.44 5.00
CA VAL A 271 40.00 4.77 4.83
C VAL A 271 38.52 4.80 5.22
N PHE A 272 37.79 3.68 5.05
CA PHE A 272 36.37 3.56 5.38
C PHE A 272 36.10 3.25 6.87
N PHE A 273 37.03 2.60 7.58
CA PHE A 273 36.91 2.21 9.00
C PHE A 273 37.77 3.05 9.97
N LEU A 274 38.77 3.78 9.48
CA LEU A 274 39.63 4.70 10.24
C LEU A 274 39.59 6.15 9.70
N GLY A 275 38.74 6.43 8.71
CA GLY A 275 38.40 7.78 8.27
C GLY A 275 37.58 8.54 9.33
N PRO A 276 37.77 9.85 9.54
CA PRO A 276 37.09 10.57 10.63
C PRO A 276 35.59 10.84 10.48
N SER A 277 34.94 10.39 9.40
CA SER A 277 33.55 10.73 9.03
C SER A 277 32.70 9.47 8.90
N LEU A 278 31.58 9.43 9.63
CA LEU A 278 30.66 8.29 9.65
C LEU A 278 29.70 8.23 8.45
N HIS A 279 29.62 9.32 7.69
CA HIS A 279 28.93 9.39 6.40
C HIS A 279 29.84 10.05 5.36
N PRO A 280 29.72 9.71 4.06
CA PRO A 280 30.29 10.53 3.01
C PRO A 280 29.61 11.90 2.99
N PHE A 281 30.39 12.98 2.94
CA PHE A 281 29.87 14.33 2.71
C PHE A 281 29.06 14.35 1.42
N ILE A 282 27.77 14.72 1.50
CA ILE A 282 26.86 14.78 0.35
C ILE A 282 26.89 16.20 -0.22
N PRO A 283 27.41 16.43 -1.45
CA PRO A 283 27.47 17.76 -2.06
C PRO A 283 26.12 18.47 -2.15
N MET A 284 26.15 19.79 -2.06
CA MET A 284 24.95 20.63 -2.19
C MET A 284 24.22 20.34 -3.51
N GLY A 285 22.91 20.14 -3.43
CA GLY A 285 22.04 19.85 -4.59
C GLY A 285 21.90 18.37 -4.96
N GLU A 286 22.67 17.46 -4.36
CA GLU A 286 22.54 16.00 -4.56
C GLU A 286 21.37 15.38 -3.78
N PRO A 287 20.78 14.27 -4.27
CA PRO A 287 19.74 13.54 -3.55
C PRO A 287 20.21 13.01 -2.19
N ILE A 288 19.26 12.90 -1.24
CA ILE A 288 19.45 12.16 0.03
C ILE A 288 18.47 10.98 0.07
N PRO A 289 18.95 9.72 0.16
CA PRO A 289 20.35 9.29 0.01
C PRO A 289 20.94 9.57 -1.38
N PRO A 290 22.29 9.61 -1.53
CA PRO A 290 22.95 9.77 -2.82
C PRO A 290 22.57 8.67 -3.82
N ASN A 291 22.60 8.99 -5.11
CA ASN A 291 22.28 8.08 -6.23
C ASN A 291 20.85 7.50 -6.23
N VAL A 292 19.91 8.07 -5.47
CA VAL A 292 18.48 7.68 -5.48
C VAL A 292 17.70 8.62 -6.41
N GLU A 293 17.34 8.15 -7.61
CA GLU A 293 16.66 8.96 -8.64
C GLU A 293 15.29 9.54 -8.19
N HIS A 294 14.64 8.92 -7.21
CA HIS A 294 13.36 9.39 -6.66
C HIS A 294 13.46 9.80 -5.19
N ALA A 295 14.61 10.34 -4.79
CA ALA A 295 14.83 10.88 -3.45
C ALA A 295 13.81 11.98 -3.10
N VAL A 296 13.25 11.90 -1.89
CA VAL A 296 12.31 12.89 -1.35
C VAL A 296 13.00 13.93 -0.45
N SER A 297 14.33 14.01 -0.51
CA SER A 297 15.19 14.99 0.15
C SER A 297 16.42 15.33 -0.73
N VAL A 298 17.11 16.41 -0.39
CA VAL A 298 18.25 16.98 -1.13
C VAL A 298 19.24 17.60 -0.15
N SER A 299 20.54 17.53 -0.45
CA SER A 299 21.59 18.06 0.42
C SER A 299 21.71 19.58 0.35
N LEU A 300 21.69 20.21 1.52
CA LEU A 300 21.94 21.64 1.77
C LEU A 300 22.92 21.75 2.95
N PRO A 301 24.21 21.38 2.74
CA PRO A 301 25.16 21.04 3.79
C PRO A 301 25.61 22.20 4.69
N HIS A 302 25.40 23.44 4.26
CA HIS A 302 25.70 24.65 5.01
C HIS A 302 24.48 25.55 5.18
N TRP A 303 24.49 26.37 6.25
CA TRP A 303 23.45 27.37 6.54
C TRP A 303 23.26 28.35 5.38
N GLN A 304 24.34 28.63 4.61
CA GLN A 304 24.25 29.47 3.42
C GLN A 304 23.45 28.81 2.30
N ASP A 305 23.53 27.48 2.14
CA ASP A 305 22.80 26.77 1.09
C ASP A 305 21.28 26.84 1.32
N ILE A 306 20.84 26.91 2.58
CA ILE A 306 19.42 27.12 2.94
C ILE A 306 18.95 28.51 2.50
N VAL A 307 19.76 29.55 2.78
CA VAL A 307 19.46 30.93 2.37
C VAL A 307 19.47 31.07 0.85
N ASP A 308 20.44 30.43 0.19
CA ASP A 308 20.57 30.43 -1.27
C ASP A 308 19.49 29.60 -1.96
N TYR A 309 18.93 28.57 -1.29
CA TYR A 309 17.77 27.80 -1.75
C TYR A 309 16.50 28.66 -1.74
N GLU A 310 16.18 29.29 -0.61
CA GLU A 310 14.98 30.11 -0.43
C GLU A 310 15.02 31.40 -1.27
N GLU A 311 16.20 31.99 -1.46
CA GLU A 311 16.41 33.13 -2.36
C GLU A 311 16.65 32.72 -3.83
N GLY A 312 16.48 31.43 -4.17
CA GLY A 312 16.42 30.92 -5.53
C GLY A 312 17.75 30.88 -6.31
N ARG A 313 18.89 31.04 -5.64
CA ARG A 313 20.23 31.07 -6.27
C ARG A 313 20.71 29.71 -6.78
N LEU A 314 20.24 28.60 -6.19
CA LEU A 314 20.78 27.26 -6.48
C LEU A 314 20.29 26.60 -7.78
N GLY A 315 19.57 27.30 -8.66
CA GLY A 315 18.73 26.71 -9.72
C GLY A 315 19.36 25.62 -10.62
N ASP A 316 20.63 25.80 -11.00
CA ASP A 316 21.38 24.84 -11.83
C ASP A 316 22.20 23.80 -11.02
N ALA A 317 22.41 24.03 -9.72
CA ALA A 317 23.09 23.09 -8.82
C ALA A 317 22.16 21.98 -8.31
N MET A 318 20.86 22.27 -8.16
CA MET A 318 19.87 21.31 -7.64
C MET A 318 19.58 20.19 -8.66
N GLN A 319 20.09 18.98 -8.41
CA GLN A 319 19.73 17.79 -9.19
C GLN A 319 18.26 17.42 -8.94
N THR A 320 17.90 17.32 -7.66
CA THR A 320 16.53 17.11 -7.15
C THR A 320 16.14 18.18 -6.12
N GLY A 321 15.03 18.00 -5.43
CA GLY A 321 14.60 18.86 -4.32
C GLY A 321 13.42 18.25 -3.56
N TYR A 322 13.05 18.82 -2.42
CA TYR A 322 11.89 18.34 -1.65
C TYR A 322 10.62 18.32 -2.52
N PRO A 323 9.94 17.18 -2.73
CA PRO A 323 8.86 17.03 -3.72
C PRO A 323 7.59 17.88 -3.52
N ARG A 324 7.57 18.79 -2.54
CA ARG A 324 6.50 19.81 -2.36
C ARG A 324 6.91 21.21 -2.81
N PHE A 325 8.17 21.60 -2.64
CA PHE A 325 8.67 22.90 -3.10
C PHE A 325 9.29 22.82 -4.51
N PHE A 326 9.87 21.67 -4.84
CA PHE A 326 10.49 21.35 -6.13
C PHE A 326 9.65 20.32 -6.90
N ILE A 327 9.29 20.62 -8.15
CA ILE A 327 8.64 19.65 -9.04
C ILE A 327 9.74 18.75 -9.61
N HIS A 328 9.65 17.42 -9.44
CA HIS A 328 10.69 16.49 -9.89
C HIS A 328 11.04 16.66 -11.38
N ARG A 329 12.32 16.52 -11.75
CA ARG A 329 12.81 16.77 -13.13
C ARG A 329 12.05 15.94 -14.17
N SER A 330 11.64 14.71 -13.86
CA SER A 330 10.81 13.86 -14.73
C SER A 330 9.40 14.41 -14.97
N ILE A 331 8.77 14.95 -13.92
CA ILE A 331 7.47 15.62 -14.03
C ILE A 331 7.61 16.89 -14.88
N GLN A 332 8.73 17.64 -14.75
CA GLN A 332 9.05 18.78 -15.63
C GLN A 332 9.21 18.35 -17.10
N LYS A 333 9.98 17.27 -17.38
CA LYS A 333 10.16 16.69 -18.72
C LYS A 333 8.79 16.33 -19.34
N LEU A 334 7.96 15.58 -18.62
CA LEU A 334 6.65 15.15 -19.11
C LEU A 334 5.70 16.35 -19.31
N ALA A 335 5.70 17.32 -18.40
CA ALA A 335 4.90 18.54 -18.53
C ALA A 335 5.31 19.34 -19.77
N SER A 336 6.61 19.44 -20.08
CA SER A 336 7.11 20.06 -21.32
C SER A 336 6.61 19.33 -22.57
N VAL A 337 6.67 17.99 -22.60
CA VAL A 337 6.13 17.20 -23.73
C VAL A 337 4.60 17.39 -23.88
N MET A 338 3.85 17.47 -22.78
CA MET A 338 2.41 17.74 -22.81
C MET A 338 2.10 19.19 -23.22
N GLN A 339 2.91 20.16 -22.81
CA GLN A 339 2.80 21.56 -23.22
C GLN A 339 3.03 21.70 -24.74
N CYS A 340 4.13 21.17 -25.27
CA CYS A 340 4.41 21.18 -26.71
C CYS A 340 3.34 20.48 -27.56
N LYS A 341 2.58 19.53 -26.97
CA LYS A 341 1.53 18.78 -27.66
C LYS A 341 0.13 19.43 -27.58
N PHE A 342 -0.18 20.18 -26.52
CA PHE A 342 -1.55 20.61 -26.22
C PHE A 342 -1.73 22.11 -25.89
N ALA A 343 -0.65 22.84 -25.63
CA ALA A 343 -0.69 24.26 -25.26
C ALA A 343 -0.79 25.19 -26.48
N ARG A 344 -1.48 26.32 -26.26
CA ARG A 344 -1.46 27.49 -27.12
C ARG A 344 -0.29 28.40 -26.73
N PRO A 345 0.17 29.33 -27.60
CA PRO A 345 1.15 30.33 -27.21
C PRO A 345 0.71 31.09 -25.94
N GLY A 346 1.59 31.13 -24.93
CA GLY A 346 1.31 31.74 -23.62
C GLY A 346 0.51 30.87 -22.63
N GLU A 347 0.20 29.62 -22.95
CA GLU A 347 -0.28 28.63 -21.98
C GLU A 347 0.87 27.78 -21.40
N ASN A 348 0.79 27.50 -20.10
CA ASN A 348 1.63 26.54 -19.37
C ASN A 348 0.73 25.40 -18.83
N THR A 349 1.31 24.31 -18.30
CA THR A 349 0.58 23.09 -17.94
C THR A 349 0.86 22.57 -16.53
N MET A 350 -0.05 21.76 -16.02
CA MET A 350 0.15 20.95 -14.82
C MET A 350 -0.56 19.60 -14.96
N LEU A 351 0.02 18.55 -14.37
CA LEU A 351 -0.33 17.15 -14.63
C LEU A 351 -0.96 16.48 -13.41
N PHE A 352 -2.12 15.84 -13.62
CA PHE A 352 -2.89 15.15 -12.58
C PHE A 352 -3.30 13.73 -13.02
N PRO A 353 -3.38 12.77 -12.09
CA PRO A 353 -3.79 11.40 -12.39
C PRO A 353 -5.30 11.25 -12.60
N THR A 354 -6.13 12.16 -12.09
CA THR A 354 -7.60 12.05 -12.15
C THR A 354 -8.27 13.31 -12.71
N SER A 355 -9.45 13.13 -13.31
CA SER A 355 -10.32 14.25 -13.75
C SER A 355 -10.80 15.11 -12.59
N GLN A 356 -10.91 14.53 -11.40
CA GLN A 356 -11.33 15.21 -10.17
C GLN A 356 -10.26 16.21 -9.72
N HIS A 357 -9.01 15.78 -9.57
CA HIS A 357 -7.89 16.65 -9.17
C HIS A 357 -7.63 17.74 -10.22
N ALA A 358 -7.71 17.40 -11.51
CA ALA A 358 -7.61 18.37 -12.60
C ALA A 358 -8.73 19.43 -12.57
N SER A 359 -9.96 19.05 -12.19
CA SER A 359 -11.09 19.98 -12.06
C SER A 359 -10.95 20.86 -10.81
N GLN A 360 -10.56 20.30 -9.67
CA GLN A 360 -10.26 21.05 -8.45
C GLN A 360 -9.15 22.08 -8.68
N CYS A 361 -8.09 21.72 -9.43
CA CYS A 361 -7.03 22.67 -9.83
C CYS A 361 -7.59 23.81 -10.69
N ARG A 362 -8.39 23.49 -11.71
CA ARG A 362 -9.05 24.47 -12.60
C ARG A 362 -9.90 25.48 -11.80
N ASP A 363 -10.70 24.98 -10.87
CA ASP A 363 -11.67 25.79 -10.15
C ASP A 363 -11.01 26.60 -9.02
N PHE A 364 -9.96 26.06 -8.38
CA PHE A 364 -9.08 26.82 -7.49
C PHE A 364 -8.36 27.96 -8.20
N VAL A 365 -7.72 27.71 -9.35
CA VAL A 365 -7.01 28.76 -10.11
C VAL A 365 -7.96 29.89 -10.51
N ARG A 366 -9.20 29.56 -10.93
CA ARG A 366 -10.25 30.54 -11.21
C ARG A 366 -10.68 31.31 -9.96
N ALA A 367 -10.94 30.62 -8.85
CA ALA A 367 -11.36 31.25 -7.61
C ALA A 367 -10.32 32.24 -7.06
N GLN A 368 -9.05 31.84 -7.04
CA GLN A 368 -7.95 32.67 -6.55
C GLN A 368 -7.66 33.86 -7.48
N GLU A 369 -7.78 33.69 -8.80
CA GLU A 369 -7.61 34.82 -9.75
C GLU A 369 -8.77 35.80 -9.70
N ALA A 370 -10.02 35.34 -9.54
CA ALA A 370 -11.17 36.21 -9.31
C ALA A 370 -11.02 37.01 -8.00
N LYS A 371 -10.61 36.33 -6.91
CA LYS A 371 -10.29 36.97 -5.62
C LYS A 371 -9.15 38.00 -5.74
N ARG A 372 -8.12 37.74 -6.55
CA ARG A 372 -6.97 38.64 -6.78
C ARG A 372 -7.31 39.86 -7.63
N THR A 373 -8.18 39.71 -8.63
CA THR A 373 -8.47 40.76 -9.63
C THR A 373 -9.75 41.55 -9.36
N GLY A 374 -10.64 41.03 -8.51
CA GLY A 374 -12.01 41.55 -8.36
C GLY A 374 -12.90 41.33 -9.58
N SER A 375 -12.40 40.65 -10.63
CA SER A 375 -13.16 40.40 -11.86
C SER A 375 -13.95 39.11 -11.78
N SER A 376 -15.18 39.13 -12.30
CA SER A 376 -15.99 37.94 -12.53
C SER A 376 -15.70 37.26 -13.87
N GLU A 377 -14.72 37.74 -14.65
CA GLU A 377 -14.38 37.17 -15.95
C GLU A 377 -13.73 35.79 -15.82
N LEU A 378 -14.31 34.79 -16.50
CA LEU A 378 -13.88 33.40 -16.40
C LEU A 378 -12.57 33.17 -17.15
N VAL A 379 -11.48 33.11 -16.40
CA VAL A 379 -10.15 32.70 -16.88
C VAL A 379 -10.24 31.42 -17.74
N PRO A 380 -9.64 31.42 -18.95
CA PRO A 380 -9.53 30.23 -19.77
C PRO A 380 -8.58 29.23 -19.13
N VAL A 381 -9.14 28.22 -18.47
CA VAL A 381 -8.40 27.06 -17.96
C VAL A 381 -9.04 25.81 -18.55
N ARG A 382 -8.24 25.04 -19.29
CA ARG A 382 -8.67 23.88 -20.08
C ARG A 382 -8.17 22.59 -19.43
N ILE A 383 -8.87 21.48 -19.66
CA ILE A 383 -8.41 20.15 -19.24
C ILE A 383 -8.41 19.24 -20.47
N VAL A 384 -7.29 18.60 -20.75
CA VAL A 384 -7.14 17.58 -21.79
C VAL A 384 -6.94 16.24 -21.11
N ARG A 385 -7.82 15.27 -21.39
CA ARG A 385 -7.61 13.86 -21.04
C ARG A 385 -6.71 13.25 -22.12
N PHE A 386 -5.47 12.94 -21.77
CA PHE A 386 -4.55 12.18 -22.59
C PHE A 386 -4.53 10.71 -22.14
N CYS A 387 -4.18 9.82 -23.08
CA CYS A 387 -4.22 8.39 -22.93
C CYS A 387 -2.87 7.84 -23.41
N VAL A 388 -2.11 7.22 -22.50
CA VAL A 388 -0.80 6.64 -22.77
C VAL A 388 -0.98 5.13 -22.84
N LEU A 389 -0.83 4.59 -24.05
CA LEU A 389 -1.01 3.18 -24.38
C LEU A 389 0.34 2.48 -24.44
N ALA A 390 0.57 1.49 -23.58
CA ALA A 390 1.60 0.48 -23.79
C ALA A 390 1.15 -0.51 -24.87
N GLN A 391 2.08 -1.02 -25.68
CA GLN A 391 1.82 -2.07 -26.67
C GLN A 391 2.42 -3.41 -26.25
N LYS A 392 1.76 -4.52 -26.61
CA LYS A 392 2.17 -5.91 -26.35
C LYS A 392 3.48 -6.35 -27.05
N ALA A 393 4.22 -5.43 -27.67
CA ALA A 393 5.37 -5.73 -28.52
C ALA A 393 6.72 -5.75 -27.77
N GLN A 394 6.74 -5.57 -26.45
CA GLN A 394 8.00 -5.47 -25.67
C GLN A 394 8.63 -6.85 -25.35
N ASP A 395 7.87 -7.96 -25.33
CA ASP A 395 8.34 -9.29 -24.88
C ASP A 395 8.55 -10.35 -26.00
N ALA A 396 8.80 -9.90 -27.22
CA ALA A 396 9.08 -10.80 -28.35
C ALA A 396 10.44 -11.51 -28.23
N GLY A 397 11.45 -10.84 -27.65
CA GLY A 397 12.81 -11.36 -27.47
C GLY A 397 13.19 -11.75 -26.04
N ALA A 398 12.39 -11.36 -25.04
CA ALA A 398 12.68 -11.63 -23.62
C ALA A 398 12.49 -13.12 -23.26
N PRO A 399 13.28 -13.67 -22.29
CA PRO A 399 13.13 -15.04 -21.83
C PRO A 399 11.75 -15.28 -21.17
N SER A 400 11.31 -16.54 -21.19
CA SER A 400 9.94 -16.95 -20.81
C SER A 400 9.56 -16.69 -19.35
N SER A 401 10.51 -16.34 -18.47
CA SER A 401 10.24 -15.89 -17.10
C SER A 401 9.40 -14.61 -17.04
N VAL A 402 9.59 -13.67 -17.98
CA VAL A 402 8.85 -12.40 -18.01
C VAL A 402 7.36 -12.62 -18.35
N ARG A 403 7.08 -13.57 -19.25
CA ARG A 403 5.73 -13.84 -19.79
C ARG A 403 4.70 -14.29 -18.75
N ALA A 404 5.15 -14.82 -17.61
CA ALA A 404 4.25 -15.27 -16.54
C ALA A 404 3.72 -14.12 -15.66
N SER A 405 4.28 -12.91 -15.77
CA SER A 405 4.01 -11.81 -14.84
C SER A 405 2.90 -10.83 -15.29
N ALA A 406 2.26 -11.07 -16.44
CA ALA A 406 1.40 -10.09 -17.12
C ALA A 406 -0.09 -10.51 -17.25
N THR A 407 -0.55 -11.50 -16.47
CA THR A 407 -1.97 -11.90 -16.46
C THR A 407 -2.80 -11.00 -15.54
N ASN A 408 -3.31 -9.90 -16.12
CA ASN A 408 -4.10 -8.81 -15.51
C ASN A 408 -3.25 -7.91 -14.59
N ASP A 409 -3.08 -6.60 -14.83
CA ASP A 409 -3.95 -5.64 -15.53
C ASP A 409 -3.21 -4.82 -16.61
N SER A 410 -2.29 -5.45 -17.36
CA SER A 410 -1.39 -4.76 -18.32
C SER A 410 -2.04 -4.29 -19.63
N GLU A 411 -3.37 -4.27 -19.72
CA GLU A 411 -4.12 -3.68 -20.85
C GLU A 411 -4.73 -2.31 -20.50
N THR A 412 -4.77 -1.94 -19.22
CA THR A 412 -5.40 -0.68 -18.78
C THR A 412 -4.51 0.52 -19.15
N PRO A 413 -5.01 1.49 -19.95
CA PRO A 413 -4.22 2.64 -20.38
C PRO A 413 -3.96 3.63 -19.23
N ILE A 414 -2.74 4.18 -19.17
CA ILE A 414 -2.42 5.24 -18.22
C ILE A 414 -3.15 6.52 -18.66
N LEU A 415 -4.04 7.03 -17.80
CA LEU A 415 -4.80 8.25 -18.03
C LEU A 415 -4.08 9.44 -17.40
N LEU A 416 -3.84 10.49 -18.20
CA LEU A 416 -3.18 11.71 -17.75
C LEU A 416 -4.08 12.92 -18.01
N TYR A 417 -4.33 13.73 -16.98
CA TYR A 417 -5.16 14.92 -17.10
C TYR A 417 -4.27 16.17 -17.09
N VAL A 418 -4.09 16.74 -18.29
CA VAL A 418 -3.29 17.94 -18.53
C VAL A 418 -4.17 19.16 -18.31
N VAL A 419 -3.94 19.92 -17.25
CA VAL A 419 -4.58 21.22 -17.01
C VAL A 419 -3.74 22.29 -17.70
N LEU A 420 -4.36 23.11 -18.56
CA LEU A 420 -3.70 24.17 -19.32
C LEU A 420 -4.27 25.54 -18.93
N PHE A 421 -3.40 26.50 -18.67
CA PHE A 421 -3.74 27.84 -18.17
C PHE A 421 -2.74 28.89 -18.68
N PRO A 422 -3.11 30.18 -18.77
CA PRO A 422 -2.18 31.27 -19.04
C PRO A 422 -0.96 31.23 -18.11
N GLU A 423 0.24 31.33 -18.66
CA GLU A 423 1.51 31.14 -17.95
C GLU A 423 1.66 31.99 -16.68
N ARG A 424 1.14 33.22 -16.71
CA ARG A 424 1.05 34.16 -15.57
C ARG A 424 0.31 33.62 -14.33
N LEU A 425 -0.36 32.47 -14.44
CA LEU A 425 -1.10 31.78 -13.38
C LEU A 425 -0.41 30.51 -12.88
N PHE A 426 0.77 30.16 -13.41
CA PHE A 426 1.58 29.05 -12.91
C PHE A 426 1.82 29.10 -11.39
N PRO A 427 2.03 30.26 -10.72
CA PRO A 427 2.10 30.32 -9.26
C PRO A 427 0.82 29.86 -8.54
N LEU A 428 -0.37 30.10 -9.12
CA LEU A 428 -1.64 29.62 -8.55
C LEU A 428 -1.80 28.10 -8.74
N ALA A 429 -1.39 27.58 -9.90
CA ALA A 429 -1.38 26.13 -10.15
C ALA A 429 -0.35 25.40 -9.25
N LYS A 430 0.87 25.95 -9.10
CA LYS A 430 1.89 25.44 -8.16
C LYS A 430 1.36 25.45 -6.74
N ASN A 431 0.70 26.52 -6.29
CA ASN A 431 0.07 26.58 -4.97
C ASN A 431 -1.01 25.49 -4.77
N PHE A 432 -1.82 25.18 -5.78
CA PHE A 432 -2.74 24.03 -5.70
C PHE A 432 -1.96 22.73 -5.49
N TRP A 433 -1.06 22.39 -6.42
CA TRP A 433 -0.27 21.16 -6.39
C TRP A 433 0.58 21.02 -5.11
N GLN A 434 1.15 22.12 -4.61
CA GLN A 434 1.90 22.15 -3.36
C GLN A 434 1.00 21.81 -2.17
N HIS A 435 -0.12 22.51 -2.00
CA HIS A 435 -0.93 22.37 -0.79
C HIS A 435 -1.75 21.06 -0.80
N THR A 436 -2.33 20.65 -1.94
CA THR A 436 -3.16 19.43 -2.00
C THR A 436 -2.33 18.16 -2.16
N GLY A 437 -1.14 18.23 -2.76
CA GLY A 437 -0.32 17.06 -3.07
C GLY A 437 -0.93 16.09 -4.11
N THR A 438 -2.02 16.45 -4.80
CA THR A 438 -2.81 15.55 -5.65
C THR A 438 -2.31 15.36 -7.09
N GLY A 439 -1.04 15.72 -7.37
CA GLY A 439 -0.39 15.55 -8.68
C GLY A 439 0.11 14.12 -8.95
N ILE A 440 0.76 13.94 -10.11
CA ILE A 440 1.46 12.69 -10.45
C ILE A 440 2.79 12.53 -9.67
N SER A 441 3.26 11.29 -9.50
CA SER A 441 4.58 10.97 -8.95
C SER A 441 5.69 11.00 -10.02
N SER A 442 6.96 10.89 -9.59
CA SER A 442 8.12 10.81 -10.51
C SER A 442 8.08 9.52 -11.33
N ARG A 443 7.88 8.36 -10.69
CA ARG A 443 7.75 7.04 -11.33
C ARG A 443 6.70 7.02 -12.43
N LEU A 444 5.50 7.52 -12.14
CA LEU A 444 4.44 7.66 -13.14
C LEU A 444 4.84 8.60 -14.29
N ALA A 445 5.63 9.65 -14.02
CA ALA A 445 6.12 10.53 -15.08
C ALA A 445 7.17 9.85 -15.98
N ASP A 446 8.11 9.09 -15.40
CA ASP A 446 9.14 8.37 -16.15
C ASP A 446 8.57 7.17 -16.93
N GLU A 447 7.60 6.43 -16.39
CA GLU A 447 6.89 5.39 -17.15
C GLU A 447 6.12 5.99 -18.33
N CYS A 448 5.45 7.14 -18.14
CA CYS A 448 4.82 7.86 -19.24
C CYS A 448 5.85 8.29 -20.30
N LEU A 449 7.03 8.77 -19.89
CA LEU A 449 8.10 9.15 -20.81
C LEU A 449 8.67 7.94 -21.56
N ARG A 450 8.87 6.80 -20.90
CA ARG A 450 9.31 5.53 -21.50
C ARG A 450 8.34 5.07 -22.59
N ILE A 451 7.05 5.02 -22.29
CA ILE A 451 6.01 4.62 -23.25
C ILE A 451 5.93 5.63 -24.41
N ILE A 452 6.01 6.94 -24.15
CA ILE A 452 5.97 7.97 -25.20
C ILE A 452 7.20 7.86 -26.13
N ALA A 453 8.40 7.68 -25.59
CA ALA A 453 9.62 7.56 -26.38
C ALA A 453 9.62 6.27 -27.23
N TYR A 454 9.16 5.14 -26.67
CA TYR A 454 8.97 3.89 -27.39
C TYR A 454 7.93 4.02 -28.52
N ASN A 455 6.77 4.62 -28.23
CA ASN A 455 5.74 4.86 -29.26
C ASN A 455 6.20 5.85 -30.34
N GLN A 456 7.14 6.75 -30.04
CA GLN A 456 7.80 7.60 -31.06
C GLN A 456 8.79 6.80 -31.92
N SER A 457 9.59 5.89 -31.35
CA SER A 457 10.53 5.07 -32.13
C SER A 457 9.81 4.12 -33.08
N LEU A 458 8.64 3.58 -32.69
CA LEU A 458 7.78 2.75 -33.55
C LEU A 458 7.20 3.49 -34.76
N LEU A 459 7.11 4.83 -34.73
CA LEU A 459 6.59 5.62 -35.85
C LEU A 459 7.65 5.93 -36.93
N GLY A 460 8.93 5.67 -36.64
CA GLY A 460 10.03 5.90 -37.57
C GLY A 460 10.27 7.37 -37.92
N ASP A 461 11.08 7.60 -38.96
CA ASP A 461 11.64 8.92 -39.29
C ASP A 461 10.67 9.81 -40.10
N CYS A 462 9.45 10.01 -39.60
CA CYS A 462 8.47 10.97 -40.13
C CYS A 462 8.86 12.44 -39.81
N GLY A 463 10.17 12.74 -39.73
CA GLY A 463 10.74 13.94 -39.09
C GLY A 463 11.00 15.15 -39.99
N ASN A 464 10.62 15.12 -41.27
CA ASN A 464 11.01 16.17 -42.23
C ASN A 464 10.18 17.47 -42.16
N LEU A 465 9.43 17.70 -41.07
CA LEU A 465 8.50 18.83 -40.90
C LEU A 465 8.54 19.49 -39.49
N VAL A 466 9.72 19.58 -38.86
CA VAL A 466 9.93 20.43 -37.66
C VAL A 466 11.03 21.45 -37.92
N PRO A 467 10.74 22.77 -37.89
CA PRO A 467 11.77 23.81 -38.01
C PRO A 467 12.72 23.80 -36.81
N LYS A 468 14.04 23.76 -37.06
CA LYS A 468 15.04 23.87 -35.99
C LYS A 468 15.06 25.31 -35.44
N PRO A 469 15.03 25.53 -34.11
CA PRO A 469 15.23 26.85 -33.54
C PRO A 469 16.66 27.34 -33.80
N SER A 470 16.80 28.61 -34.18
CA SER A 470 18.09 29.24 -34.47
C SER A 470 18.84 29.59 -33.16
N ALA A 471 20.04 29.04 -32.99
CA ALA A 471 20.88 29.35 -31.84
C ALA A 471 21.39 30.81 -31.86
N PRO A 472 21.45 31.51 -30.71
CA PRO A 472 22.01 32.86 -30.63
C PRO A 472 23.53 32.85 -30.83
N ARG A 473 24.05 33.88 -31.51
CA ARG A 473 25.50 34.07 -31.69
C ARG A 473 26.16 34.43 -30.35
N ARG A 474 27.11 33.61 -29.88
CA ARG A 474 28.04 34.00 -28.81
C ARG A 474 29.12 34.93 -29.36
N SER A 475 29.37 36.06 -28.70
CA SER A 475 30.60 36.83 -28.83
C SER A 475 31.72 36.22 -27.97
N SER A 476 32.98 36.52 -28.30
CA SER A 476 34.16 35.84 -27.76
C SER A 476 35.05 36.76 -26.91
N VAL A 477 35.38 36.35 -25.68
CA VAL A 477 36.62 36.68 -24.94
C VAL A 477 37.00 35.47 -24.06
N GLN A 478 38.30 35.24 -23.80
CA GLN A 478 38.80 34.24 -22.84
C GLN A 478 38.56 34.66 -21.36
N GLY A 479 38.65 33.82 -20.32
CA GLY A 479 38.90 32.38 -20.23
C GLY A 479 39.90 32.02 -19.11
N ILE A 480 39.56 31.06 -18.23
CA ILE A 480 40.44 30.31 -17.30
C ILE A 480 39.62 29.09 -16.78
N PRO A 481 40.23 27.91 -16.48
CA PRO A 481 39.49 26.63 -16.55
C PRO A 481 39.01 26.04 -15.21
N ALA A 482 37.87 25.35 -15.25
CA ALA A 482 37.47 24.34 -14.27
C ALA A 482 37.74 22.92 -14.82
N ARG A 483 38.00 21.95 -13.93
CA ARG A 483 38.27 20.54 -14.28
C ARG A 483 37.02 19.68 -14.14
N GLY A 484 36.86 18.74 -15.08
CA GLY A 484 35.78 17.75 -15.08
C GLY A 484 34.44 18.33 -15.57
N GLY A 485 33.69 17.66 -16.44
CA GLY A 485 33.99 16.44 -17.19
C GLY A 485 32.70 15.92 -17.81
N GLY A 486 32.59 15.85 -19.13
CA GLY A 486 31.32 15.49 -19.75
C GLY A 486 31.42 15.21 -21.25
N PHE A 487 30.53 14.32 -21.72
CA PHE A 487 30.43 13.92 -23.11
C PHE A 487 28.97 13.92 -23.59
N GLY A 488 28.71 14.67 -24.67
CA GLY A 488 27.45 14.62 -25.40
C GLY A 488 27.49 13.57 -26.51
N ARG A 489 26.34 12.97 -26.84
CA ARG A 489 26.25 11.84 -27.78
C ARG A 489 26.32 12.22 -29.27
N SER A 490 26.82 11.25 -30.05
CA SER A 490 26.43 10.90 -31.42
C SER A 490 27.06 11.64 -32.61
N ARG A 491 27.94 10.91 -33.33
CA ARG A 491 27.48 10.16 -34.52
C ARG A 491 28.45 9.07 -34.99
N TYR A 492 27.89 7.89 -35.31
CA TYR A 492 28.42 7.07 -36.40
C TYR A 492 27.83 7.57 -37.72
N GLN A 493 28.59 7.48 -38.81
CA GLN A 493 28.07 7.62 -40.18
C GLN A 493 28.67 6.50 -41.03
N SER A 494 27.84 5.76 -41.76
CA SER A 494 28.27 4.54 -42.45
C SER A 494 29.21 4.82 -43.61
N ARG A 495 30.18 3.93 -43.83
CA ARG A 495 31.06 3.95 -45.00
C ARG A 495 30.62 2.86 -45.98
N GLN A 496 30.20 3.26 -47.18
CA GLN A 496 30.07 2.38 -48.34
C GLN A 496 31.19 2.70 -49.36
N THR A 497 31.36 1.86 -50.37
CA THR A 497 32.49 1.88 -51.33
C THR A 497 32.44 3.12 -52.24
N ASP A 498 33.53 3.65 -52.82
CA ASP A 498 34.42 2.99 -53.79
C ASP A 498 35.73 3.77 -54.11
N MET A 499 36.61 3.09 -54.87
CA MET A 499 37.69 3.53 -55.76
C MET A 499 38.87 4.47 -55.34
N GLU A 500 40.08 3.92 -55.53
CA GLU A 500 41.27 4.49 -56.20
C GLU A 500 42.16 5.65 -55.66
N SER A 501 43.47 5.41 -55.82
CA SER A 501 44.60 6.36 -55.91
C SER A 501 45.05 7.13 -54.65
N SER A 502 46.31 7.57 -54.51
CA SER A 502 47.61 6.97 -54.86
C SER A 502 48.77 7.82 -54.29
N MET A 503 49.73 7.21 -53.59
CA MET A 503 51.12 7.73 -53.38
C MET A 503 51.29 9.09 -52.64
N SER A 504 52.42 9.45 -52.01
CA SER A 504 53.63 8.71 -51.57
C SER A 504 54.43 9.58 -50.57
N SER A 505 55.31 8.97 -49.75
CA SER A 505 56.68 9.42 -49.39
C SER A 505 56.95 10.77 -48.68
N SER A 506 58.06 11.03 -47.96
CA SER A 506 59.06 10.20 -47.22
C SER A 506 60.18 11.09 -46.61
N ILE A 507 60.57 10.86 -45.33
CA ILE A 507 61.95 11.05 -44.78
C ILE A 507 62.38 12.57 -44.63
N PRO A 508 63.39 13.00 -43.81
CA PRO A 508 63.44 13.00 -42.33
C PRO A 508 64.00 14.32 -41.69
N SER A 509 64.11 14.39 -40.35
CA SER A 509 65.24 14.96 -39.57
C SER A 509 64.92 15.05 -38.06
N VAL A 510 65.88 15.22 -37.13
CA VAL A 510 67.11 14.46 -36.81
C VAL A 510 67.62 14.92 -35.42
N LEU A 511 67.94 13.99 -34.50
CA LEU A 511 68.64 14.15 -33.20
C LEU A 511 68.11 15.21 -32.18
N GLY A 512 67.90 14.93 -30.89
CA GLY A 512 67.99 13.68 -30.12
C GLY A 512 68.40 13.91 -28.66
N SER A 513 67.76 13.26 -27.68
CA SER A 513 68.24 13.15 -26.28
C SER A 513 67.60 11.95 -25.55
N GLU A 514 68.44 11.00 -25.14
CA GLU A 514 68.35 10.06 -24.01
C GLU A 514 67.01 9.35 -23.66
N GLU A 515 67.04 8.02 -23.75
CA GLU A 515 65.95 7.12 -23.38
C GLU A 515 66.06 6.66 -21.91
N HIS A 516 64.91 6.51 -21.23
CA HIS A 516 64.77 5.57 -20.11
C HIS A 516 63.39 4.92 -20.16
N MET A 517 63.31 3.68 -20.62
CA MET A 517 62.07 2.92 -20.67
C MET A 517 61.64 2.43 -19.28
N VAL A 518 60.35 2.56 -18.99
CA VAL A 518 59.62 1.84 -17.93
C VAL A 518 58.40 1.17 -18.60
N PRO A 519 58.02 -0.08 -18.28
CA PRO A 519 57.03 -0.82 -19.08
C PRO A 519 55.62 -0.24 -19.02
N GLU A 520 54.84 -0.51 -20.07
CA GLU A 520 53.41 -0.22 -20.13
C GLU A 520 52.65 -0.99 -19.04
N ALA A 521 51.72 -0.29 -18.37
CA ALA A 521 50.69 -0.91 -17.54
C ALA A 521 49.39 -0.99 -18.35
N GLY A 522 48.66 -2.10 -18.21
CA GLY A 522 47.46 -2.36 -19.00
C GLY A 522 46.33 -1.35 -18.79
N GLN A 523 45.48 -1.23 -19.79
CA GLN A 523 44.18 -0.58 -19.66
C GLN A 523 43.26 -1.54 -18.89
N ASP A 524 42.78 -1.13 -17.71
CA ASP A 524 41.60 -1.73 -17.10
C ASP A 524 40.37 -1.16 -17.85
N ASP A 525 39.51 -2.01 -18.40
CA ASP A 525 38.27 -1.60 -19.06
C ASP A 525 37.18 -1.31 -18.00
N ASP A 526 36.80 -0.04 -17.86
CA ASP A 526 35.59 0.37 -17.11
C ASP A 526 34.33 -0.03 -17.90
N GLU A 527 33.89 -1.29 -17.79
CA GLU A 527 32.60 -1.75 -18.34
C GLU A 527 31.41 -1.08 -17.64
N GLU A 528 30.95 0.05 -18.19
CA GLU A 528 29.69 0.69 -17.82
C GLU A 528 28.52 -0.28 -18.06
N LEU A 529 27.85 -0.71 -16.97
CA LEU A 529 26.75 -1.67 -17.02
C LEU A 529 25.66 -1.22 -18.00
N THR A 530 25.36 -2.07 -18.98
CA THR A 530 24.27 -1.83 -19.91
C THR A 530 22.93 -1.80 -19.18
N LEU A 531 21.95 -1.07 -19.73
CA LEU A 531 20.62 -0.92 -19.12
C LEU A 531 19.94 -2.27 -18.84
N GLU A 532 20.15 -3.27 -19.70
CA GLU A 532 19.66 -4.63 -19.50
C GLU A 532 20.34 -5.35 -18.33
N GLN A 533 21.66 -5.15 -18.13
CA GLN A 533 22.38 -5.68 -16.96
C GLN A 533 21.95 -4.97 -15.66
N ALA A 534 21.68 -3.66 -15.69
CA ALA A 534 21.15 -2.93 -14.54
C ALA A 534 19.76 -3.45 -14.14
N VAL A 535 18.82 -3.56 -15.09
CA VAL A 535 17.49 -4.14 -14.86
C VAL A 535 17.60 -5.60 -14.38
N PHE A 536 18.45 -6.42 -14.99
CA PHE A 536 18.67 -7.81 -14.57
C PHE A 536 19.21 -7.92 -13.14
N VAL A 537 20.08 -7.00 -12.71
CA VAL A 537 20.54 -6.91 -11.31
C VAL A 537 19.39 -6.52 -10.39
N GLU A 538 18.57 -5.54 -10.75
CA GLU A 538 17.44 -5.11 -9.93
C GLU A 538 16.35 -6.17 -9.80
N GLU A 539 15.98 -6.86 -10.88
CA GLU A 539 15.03 -7.97 -10.86
C GLU A 539 15.57 -9.16 -10.06
N ARG A 540 16.83 -9.57 -10.29
CA ARG A 540 17.44 -10.74 -9.65
C ARG A 540 17.68 -10.55 -8.15
N TYR A 541 17.78 -9.31 -7.67
CA TYR A 541 17.79 -8.97 -6.24
C TYR A 541 16.44 -8.42 -5.73
N GLY A 542 15.35 -8.60 -6.48
CA GLY A 542 13.97 -8.35 -6.03
C GLY A 542 13.62 -6.88 -5.75
N ARG A 543 14.35 -5.93 -6.33
CA ARG A 543 14.17 -4.48 -6.08
C ARG A 543 12.91 -3.92 -6.71
N ASN A 544 12.58 -4.41 -7.91
CA ASN A 544 11.37 -4.07 -8.66
C ASN A 544 10.43 -5.29 -8.68
N LEU A 545 9.43 -5.33 -7.80
CA LEU A 545 8.35 -6.31 -7.93
C LEU A 545 7.43 -5.89 -9.09
N PRO A 546 6.99 -6.81 -9.95
CA PRO A 546 6.06 -6.49 -11.03
C PRO A 546 4.73 -5.90 -10.55
N PHE A 547 4.07 -5.07 -11.38
CA PHE A 547 2.85 -4.34 -11.01
C PHE A 547 1.68 -5.23 -10.54
N VAL A 548 1.65 -6.52 -10.89
CA VAL A 548 0.67 -7.50 -10.37
C VAL A 548 0.66 -7.59 -8.84
N TYR A 549 1.80 -7.31 -8.19
CA TYR A 549 1.91 -7.29 -6.73
C TYR A 549 1.35 -6.01 -6.09
N ALA A 550 1.06 -4.95 -6.85
CA ALA A 550 0.66 -3.66 -6.27
C ALA A 550 -0.66 -3.70 -5.50
N SER A 551 -1.64 -4.49 -5.95
CA SER A 551 -2.91 -4.69 -5.21
C SER A 551 -2.68 -5.41 -3.88
N ARG A 552 -1.76 -6.38 -3.85
CA ARG A 552 -1.34 -7.07 -2.61
C ARG A 552 -0.52 -6.14 -1.71
N ALA A 553 0.34 -5.29 -2.29
CA ALA A 553 1.10 -4.28 -1.56
C ALA A 553 0.18 -3.23 -0.90
N LYS A 554 -0.82 -2.72 -1.62
CA LYS A 554 -1.85 -1.83 -1.07
C LYS A 554 -2.67 -2.50 0.05
N LEU A 555 -3.02 -3.77 -0.09
CA LEU A 555 -3.70 -4.51 0.99
C LEU A 555 -2.81 -4.68 2.22
N ALA A 556 -1.55 -5.08 2.05
CA ALA A 556 -0.58 -5.22 3.15
C ALA A 556 -0.33 -3.88 3.86
N LEU A 557 -0.19 -2.78 3.11
CA LEU A 557 -0.12 -1.40 3.63
C LEU A 557 -1.34 -1.06 4.49
N ARG A 558 -2.56 -1.27 3.97
CA ARG A 558 -3.80 -1.00 4.71
C ARG A 558 -3.86 -1.82 6.00
N ARG A 559 -3.55 -3.13 5.97
CA ARG A 559 -3.51 -4.00 7.15
C ARG A 559 -2.45 -3.59 8.18
N ARG A 560 -1.27 -3.18 7.72
CA ARG A 560 -0.16 -2.72 8.58
C ARG A 560 -0.49 -1.42 9.30
N ILE A 561 -1.17 -0.48 8.62
CA ILE A 561 -1.64 0.79 9.19
C ILE A 561 -2.88 0.59 10.10
N ALA A 562 -3.78 -0.32 9.72
CA ALA A 562 -4.95 -0.72 10.51
C ALA A 562 -4.59 -1.54 11.76
N GLY A 563 -3.33 -1.95 11.95
CA GLY A 563 -2.93 -2.79 13.06
C GLY A 563 -3.50 -4.22 13.02
N THR A 564 -3.83 -4.73 11.82
CA THR A 564 -4.30 -6.11 11.58
C THR A 564 -3.21 -7.00 10.97
N LEU A 565 -2.12 -6.43 10.43
CA LEU A 565 -0.88 -7.14 10.08
C LEU A 565 0.25 -6.69 11.00
N VAL A 566 0.74 -7.63 11.81
CA VAL A 566 1.74 -7.38 12.87
C VAL A 566 2.94 -8.31 12.63
N GLY A 567 3.92 -7.83 11.86
CA GLY A 567 5.12 -8.58 11.46
C GLY A 567 5.09 -9.09 10.00
N ASP A 568 6.14 -9.81 9.60
CA ASP A 568 6.37 -10.35 8.25
C ASP A 568 5.60 -11.67 7.99
N ALA A 569 4.38 -11.78 8.54
CA ALA A 569 3.51 -12.93 8.32
C ALA A 569 3.20 -13.10 6.82
N LYS A 570 3.30 -14.34 6.31
CA LYS A 570 3.08 -14.63 4.90
C LYS A 570 1.68 -14.21 4.45
N LEU A 571 1.60 -13.69 3.23
CA LEU A 571 0.34 -13.25 2.59
C LEU A 571 -0.47 -14.45 2.05
N ASP A 572 -0.60 -15.50 2.85
CA ASP A 572 -1.41 -16.67 2.57
C ASP A 572 -2.87 -16.35 2.93
N GLU A 573 -3.79 -16.51 1.97
CA GLU A 573 -5.17 -15.96 2.02
C GLU A 573 -6.06 -16.62 3.11
N GLU A 574 -5.56 -17.67 3.78
CA GLU A 574 -6.26 -18.45 4.81
C GLU A 574 -6.28 -17.76 6.19
N THR A 575 -5.41 -16.77 6.44
CA THR A 575 -5.28 -16.13 7.77
C THR A 575 -6.06 -14.82 7.87
N MET A 576 -7.40 -14.91 7.89
CA MET A 576 -8.23 -13.78 8.32
C MET A 576 -8.20 -13.65 9.84
N PRO A 577 -7.97 -12.45 10.41
CA PRO A 577 -8.15 -12.24 11.85
C PRO A 577 -9.63 -12.46 12.20
N ALA A 578 -9.90 -13.08 13.35
CA ALA A 578 -11.26 -13.34 13.80
C ALA A 578 -12.06 -12.02 13.93
N GLU A 579 -13.36 -12.04 13.63
CA GLU A 579 -14.24 -10.85 13.50
C GLU A 579 -14.31 -9.96 14.76
N ASN A 580 -13.78 -10.41 15.90
CA ASN A 580 -13.73 -9.68 17.18
C ASN A 580 -12.30 -9.41 17.68
N ALA A 581 -11.28 -9.57 16.84
CA ALA A 581 -9.90 -9.20 17.18
C ALA A 581 -9.80 -7.67 17.33
N VAL A 582 -9.40 -7.20 18.52
CA VAL A 582 -9.12 -5.78 18.73
C VAL A 582 -7.82 -5.45 18.01
N SER A 583 -7.91 -4.59 16.99
CA SER A 583 -6.77 -4.04 16.26
C SER A 583 -5.70 -3.50 17.22
N ALA A 584 -4.43 -3.57 16.82
CA ALA A 584 -3.34 -2.92 17.55
C ALA A 584 -3.60 -1.42 17.80
N ARG A 585 -4.50 -0.77 17.03
CA ARG A 585 -4.94 0.63 17.21
C ARG A 585 -5.83 0.90 18.44
N GLN A 586 -6.04 -0.10 19.31
CA GLN A 586 -6.85 -0.03 20.55
C GLN A 586 -8.34 0.33 20.38
N VAL A 587 -8.81 0.55 19.14
CA VAL A 587 -10.22 0.76 18.81
C VAL A 587 -10.76 -0.53 18.19
N ALA A 588 -11.86 -1.03 18.73
CA ALA A 588 -12.50 -2.26 18.26
C ALA A 588 -13.07 -2.09 16.84
N GLY A 589 -12.87 -3.10 15.98
CA GLY A 589 -13.42 -3.13 14.62
C GLY A 589 -12.66 -2.33 13.56
N VAL A 590 -11.50 -1.73 13.87
CA VAL A 590 -10.62 -1.12 12.87
C VAL A 590 -10.04 -2.20 11.96
N CYS A 591 -10.24 -2.06 10.65
CA CYS A 591 -9.75 -3.00 9.63
C CYS A 591 -9.12 -2.28 8.44
N GLU A 592 -8.60 -3.04 7.46
CA GLU A 592 -8.04 -2.47 6.23
C GLU A 592 -9.02 -1.56 5.45
N ASP A 593 -10.33 -1.78 5.54
CA ASP A 593 -11.35 -0.99 4.83
C ASP A 593 -11.69 0.36 5.51
N ASP A 594 -11.09 0.62 6.68
CA ASP A 594 -11.05 1.96 7.30
C ASP A 594 -9.84 2.79 6.86
N VAL A 595 -8.89 2.19 6.14
CA VAL A 595 -7.63 2.84 5.73
C VAL A 595 -7.65 3.22 4.26
N PHE A 596 -7.52 4.51 3.99
CA PHE A 596 -7.50 5.09 2.65
C PHE A 596 -6.08 5.58 2.34
N LEU A 597 -5.51 5.15 1.21
CA LEU A 597 -4.14 5.49 0.80
C LEU A 597 -4.10 6.66 -0.20
N PHE A 598 -3.09 7.51 -0.10
CA PHE A 598 -2.94 8.72 -0.93
C PHE A 598 -1.50 8.93 -1.42
N SER A 599 -1.33 9.79 -2.42
CA SER A 599 -0.02 10.13 -3.02
C SER A 599 1.00 10.71 -2.03
N CYS A 600 0.55 11.41 -0.99
CA CYS A 600 1.38 11.94 0.10
C CYS A 600 0.52 12.31 1.32
N GLY A 601 1.15 12.61 2.47
CA GLY A 601 0.46 13.09 3.67
C GLY A 601 -0.44 14.31 3.41
N MET A 602 -0.01 15.29 2.60
CA MET A 602 -0.82 16.47 2.29
C MET A 602 -2.13 16.15 1.55
N ALA A 603 -2.12 15.13 0.69
CA ALA A 603 -3.34 14.64 0.07
C ALA A 603 -4.28 14.00 1.11
N SER A 604 -3.73 13.31 2.11
CA SER A 604 -4.52 12.72 3.20
C SER A 604 -5.20 13.82 4.04
N ILE A 605 -4.48 14.87 4.40
CA ILE A 605 -5.00 16.06 5.09
C ILE A 605 -6.05 16.78 4.24
N PHE A 606 -5.78 17.00 2.95
CA PHE A 606 -6.71 17.65 2.03
C PHE A 606 -8.01 16.85 1.89
N HIS A 607 -7.94 15.53 1.69
CA HIS A 607 -9.11 14.67 1.58
C HIS A 607 -9.87 14.53 2.92
N ALA A 608 -9.18 14.52 4.08
CA ALA A 608 -9.84 14.60 5.39
C ALA A 608 -10.65 15.89 5.53
N HIS A 609 -10.05 17.05 5.21
CA HIS A 609 -10.73 18.35 5.24
C HIS A 609 -11.94 18.39 4.29
N GLN A 610 -11.75 18.01 3.01
CA GLN A 610 -12.85 17.95 2.05
C GLN A 610 -13.97 17.01 2.53
N THR A 611 -13.64 15.89 3.17
CA THR A 611 -14.64 14.92 3.67
C THR A 611 -15.52 15.52 4.76
N VAL A 612 -14.96 16.19 5.79
CA VAL A 612 -15.81 16.82 6.83
C VAL A 612 -16.63 17.98 6.25
N MET A 613 -16.03 18.80 5.38
CA MET A 613 -16.73 19.94 4.78
C MET A 613 -17.92 19.49 3.91
N LEU A 614 -17.74 18.43 3.13
CA LEU A 614 -18.81 17.79 2.36
C LEU A 614 -19.86 17.12 3.26
N GLU A 615 -19.46 16.40 4.31
CA GLU A 615 -20.38 15.77 5.26
C GLU A 615 -21.27 16.79 5.96
N ARG A 616 -20.69 17.93 6.36
CA ARG A 616 -21.40 19.00 7.05
C ARG A 616 -22.38 19.75 6.14
N GLU A 617 -21.98 20.05 4.91
CA GLU A 617 -22.83 20.67 3.90
C GLU A 617 -24.01 19.75 3.52
N LEU A 618 -23.77 18.45 3.30
CA LEU A 618 -24.84 17.48 3.02
C LEU A 618 -25.79 17.29 4.20
N SER A 619 -25.26 17.32 5.44
CA SER A 619 -26.05 17.28 6.67
C SER A 619 -26.97 18.50 6.80
N GLN A 620 -26.44 19.71 6.54
CA GLN A 620 -27.23 20.95 6.56
C GLN A 620 -28.33 20.96 5.48
N GLN A 621 -28.08 20.36 4.31
CA GLN A 621 -29.09 20.19 3.25
C GLN A 621 -30.15 19.11 3.58
N GLY A 622 -30.06 18.42 4.72
CA GLY A 622 -31.00 17.37 5.12
C GLY A 622 -30.94 16.11 4.26
N VAL A 623 -29.84 15.90 3.52
CA VAL A 623 -29.67 14.75 2.63
C VAL A 623 -29.28 13.52 3.46
N PRO A 624 -30.03 12.40 3.41
CA PRO A 624 -29.62 11.16 4.07
C PRO A 624 -28.26 10.70 3.51
N ILE A 625 -27.22 10.64 4.35
CA ILE A 625 -25.84 10.45 3.87
C ILE A 625 -25.55 8.96 3.67
N THR A 626 -25.49 8.57 2.39
CA THR A 626 -25.13 7.23 1.90
C THR A 626 -24.14 7.42 0.74
N GLN A 627 -23.37 6.39 0.37
CA GLN A 627 -22.41 6.52 -0.74
C GLN A 627 -23.08 6.96 -2.05
N GLU A 628 -24.28 6.45 -2.34
CA GLU A 628 -25.05 6.81 -3.54
C GLU A 628 -25.58 8.26 -3.50
N SER A 629 -26.17 8.67 -2.38
CA SER A 629 -26.74 10.02 -2.23
C SER A 629 -25.64 11.08 -2.20
N ALA A 630 -24.52 10.81 -1.51
CA ALA A 630 -23.32 11.64 -1.56
C ALA A 630 -22.77 11.73 -2.99
N SER A 631 -22.56 10.60 -3.68
CA SER A 631 -22.11 10.57 -5.09
C SER A 631 -23.03 11.38 -6.02
N LYS A 632 -24.35 11.30 -5.80
CA LYS A 632 -25.38 12.02 -6.57
C LYS A 632 -25.41 13.51 -6.26
N ALA A 633 -25.11 13.91 -5.02
CA ALA A 633 -25.01 15.31 -4.61
C ALA A 633 -23.71 15.95 -5.09
N LEU A 634 -22.55 15.28 -4.93
CA LEU A 634 -21.25 15.73 -5.41
C LEU A 634 -21.25 16.03 -6.92
N ARG A 635 -21.92 15.20 -7.73
CA ARG A 635 -22.10 15.42 -9.18
C ARG A 635 -22.99 16.62 -9.53
N LYS A 636 -23.77 17.14 -8.58
CA LYS A 636 -24.63 18.33 -8.75
C LYS A 636 -24.06 19.59 -8.08
N MET A 637 -23.14 19.42 -7.13
CA MET A 637 -22.54 20.51 -6.38
C MET A 637 -21.73 21.42 -7.32
N LYS A 638 -21.98 22.73 -7.25
CA LYS A 638 -21.31 23.72 -8.12
C LYS A 638 -19.81 23.86 -7.79
N ASP A 639 -19.44 23.63 -6.53
CA ASP A 639 -18.07 23.70 -6.03
C ASP A 639 -17.83 22.60 -4.98
N PRO A 640 -17.62 21.33 -5.37
CA PRO A 640 -17.27 20.24 -4.47
C PRO A 640 -15.81 20.31 -3.98
N SER A 641 -15.17 21.48 -4.10
CA SER A 641 -13.83 21.77 -3.57
C SER A 641 -13.82 22.82 -2.47
N PHE A 642 -14.93 23.57 -2.30
CA PHE A 642 -15.01 24.77 -1.47
C PHE A 642 -13.97 25.87 -1.81
N ALA A 643 -13.61 26.04 -3.09
CA ALA A 643 -12.67 27.09 -3.51
C ALA A 643 -13.35 28.45 -3.80
N LEU A 644 -14.57 28.44 -4.34
CA LEU A 644 -15.26 29.56 -4.97
C LEU A 644 -16.13 30.36 -3.98
N GLY A 645 -16.92 29.67 -3.16
CA GLY A 645 -17.88 30.27 -2.21
C GLY A 645 -19.13 30.88 -2.87
N PRO A 646 -20.03 31.52 -2.09
CA PRO A 646 -20.03 31.61 -0.62
C PRO A 646 -20.25 30.25 0.07
N PHE A 647 -20.15 30.21 1.41
CA PHE A 647 -20.17 28.97 2.19
C PHE A 647 -21.27 28.99 3.27
N SER A 648 -21.97 27.86 3.42
CA SER A 648 -23.07 27.61 4.37
C SER A 648 -22.58 27.12 5.74
N ILE A 649 -21.43 26.46 5.74
CA ILE A 649 -20.77 25.82 6.89
C ILE A 649 -19.78 26.78 7.56
N GLY A 650 -19.43 26.49 8.82
CA GLY A 650 -18.47 27.28 9.59
C GLY A 650 -17.01 26.99 9.27
N LYS A 651 -16.13 27.58 10.07
CA LYS A 651 -14.67 27.48 9.88
C LYS A 651 -14.10 26.19 10.47
N SER A 652 -12.94 25.81 9.95
CA SER A 652 -12.05 24.83 10.57
C SER A 652 -11.15 25.49 11.60
N VAL A 653 -10.65 24.72 12.56
CA VAL A 653 -9.68 25.14 13.57
C VAL A 653 -8.36 24.45 13.31
N CYS A 654 -7.26 25.19 13.41
CA CYS A 654 -5.90 24.66 13.42
C CYS A 654 -5.32 24.90 14.81
N PHE A 655 -5.00 23.82 15.52
CA PHE A 655 -4.50 23.85 16.89
C PHE A 655 -3.04 23.39 16.93
N GLY A 656 -2.19 24.20 17.57
CA GLY A 656 -0.73 24.09 17.46
C GLY A 656 -0.20 24.70 16.16
N PHE A 657 1.13 24.77 16.07
CA PHE A 657 1.85 25.15 14.87
C PHE A 657 2.02 23.91 13.97
N PRO A 658 1.39 23.85 12.78
CA PRO A 658 1.52 22.70 11.90
C PRO A 658 2.65 22.87 10.88
N TYR A 659 2.93 21.81 10.14
CA TYR A 659 3.54 21.88 8.82
C TYR A 659 2.81 22.88 7.91
N THR A 660 3.57 23.75 7.25
CA THR A 660 3.11 25.01 6.64
C THR A 660 1.89 24.84 5.74
N ASP A 661 1.89 23.84 4.85
CA ASP A 661 0.81 23.67 3.87
C ASP A 661 -0.55 23.34 4.52
N THR A 662 -0.58 22.71 5.71
CA THR A 662 -1.80 22.34 6.44
C THR A 662 -2.64 23.56 6.81
N LEU A 663 -2.03 24.56 7.46
CA LEU A 663 -2.71 25.81 7.80
C LEU A 663 -3.25 26.50 6.53
N LYS A 664 -2.45 26.48 5.45
CA LYS A 664 -2.86 27.10 4.19
C LYS A 664 -3.86 26.25 3.39
N ILE A 665 -4.17 24.99 3.75
CA ILE A 665 -5.36 24.26 3.28
C ILE A 665 -6.61 24.88 3.95
N LEU A 666 -6.62 24.88 5.28
CA LEU A 666 -7.77 25.33 6.08
C LEU A 666 -8.12 26.81 5.84
N GLN A 667 -7.15 27.62 5.41
CA GLN A 667 -7.35 29.01 5.01
C GLN A 667 -7.88 29.21 3.57
N LYS A 668 -7.52 28.33 2.61
CA LYS A 668 -7.77 28.58 1.17
C LYS A 668 -8.98 27.85 0.59
N TRP A 669 -9.43 26.78 1.24
CA TRP A 669 -10.65 26.04 0.89
C TRP A 669 -11.62 26.12 2.07
N GLY A 670 -12.89 26.47 1.81
CA GLY A 670 -13.89 26.80 2.82
C GLY A 670 -13.83 28.26 3.30
N PRO A 671 -14.57 28.61 4.37
CA PRO A 671 -14.69 29.97 4.91
C PRO A 671 -13.47 30.44 5.73
N GLY A 672 -12.37 29.69 5.68
CA GLY A 672 -11.13 29.97 6.39
C GLY A 672 -10.99 29.23 7.72
N CYS A 673 -10.01 29.65 8.50
CA CYS A 673 -9.53 28.93 9.67
C CYS A 673 -9.35 29.84 10.90
N HIS A 674 -9.68 29.33 12.09
CA HIS A 674 -9.18 29.88 13.36
C HIS A 674 -7.85 29.20 13.71
N PHE A 675 -6.83 29.98 14.06
CA PHE A 675 -5.47 29.48 14.29
C PHE A 675 -5.04 29.74 15.74
N PHE A 676 -4.79 28.65 16.46
CA PHE A 676 -4.30 28.64 17.84
C PHE A 676 -2.84 28.13 17.82
N GLY A 677 -1.94 29.02 17.39
CA GLY A 677 -0.62 28.66 16.90
C GLY A 677 0.42 28.28 17.95
N HIS A 678 0.17 28.52 19.25
CA HIS A 678 1.10 28.07 20.29
C HIS A 678 0.84 26.62 20.68
N GLY A 679 -0.42 26.16 20.63
CA GLY A 679 -0.82 24.80 20.99
C GLY A 679 -0.65 24.50 22.48
N THR A 680 -0.88 25.49 23.33
CA THR A 680 -0.81 25.42 24.80
C THR A 680 -2.20 25.25 25.43
N ASP A 681 -2.26 25.01 26.74
CA ASP A 681 -3.54 24.94 27.45
C ASP A 681 -4.28 26.30 27.43
N ASP A 682 -3.56 27.43 27.43
CA ASP A 682 -4.13 28.77 27.20
C ASP A 682 -4.81 28.90 25.82
N ASP A 683 -4.29 28.20 24.80
CA ASP A 683 -4.92 28.14 23.47
C ASP A 683 -6.20 27.29 23.50
N LEU A 684 -6.28 26.24 24.33
CA LEU A 684 -7.52 25.48 24.56
C LEU A 684 -8.54 26.30 25.36
N ASP A 685 -8.11 27.09 26.34
CA ASP A 685 -8.99 28.01 27.08
C ASP A 685 -9.59 29.08 26.15
N ARG A 686 -8.76 29.66 25.27
CA ARG A 686 -9.23 30.62 24.25
C ARG A 686 -10.15 29.97 23.21
N PHE A 687 -9.90 28.72 22.83
CA PHE A 687 -10.78 27.97 21.93
C PHE A 687 -12.12 27.62 22.60
N GLU A 688 -12.11 27.19 23.86
CA GLU A 688 -13.32 26.90 24.62
C GLU A 688 -14.17 28.17 24.84
N ALA A 689 -13.53 29.32 25.12
CA ALA A 689 -14.21 30.61 25.19
C ALA A 689 -14.84 31.03 23.83
N LEU A 690 -14.17 30.74 22.70
CA LEU A 690 -14.76 30.94 21.36
C LEU A 690 -16.01 30.07 21.16
N LEU A 691 -15.94 28.78 21.52
CA LEU A 691 -17.08 27.86 21.43
C LEU A 691 -18.25 28.28 22.35
N GLN A 692 -17.97 28.80 23.54
CA GLN A 692 -18.98 29.32 24.47
C GLN A 692 -19.62 30.64 24.03
N SER A 693 -18.89 31.48 23.28
CA SER A 693 -19.35 32.81 22.84
C SER A 693 -20.01 32.84 21.46
N GLN A 694 -19.95 31.74 20.70
CA GLN A 694 -20.52 31.64 19.36
C GLN A 694 -22.06 31.78 19.38
N SER A 695 -22.59 32.69 18.56
CA SER A 695 -24.04 32.93 18.44
C SER A 695 -24.75 31.73 17.78
N ALA A 696 -26.01 31.52 18.13
CA ALA A 696 -26.88 30.54 17.46
C ALA A 696 -27.08 30.83 15.97
N ASP A 697 -26.91 32.09 15.55
CA ASP A 697 -27.00 32.52 14.14
C ASP A 697 -25.68 32.34 13.36
N GLU A 698 -24.56 31.99 14.02
CA GLU A 698 -23.27 31.81 13.35
C GLU A 698 -23.07 30.34 12.92
N PRO A 699 -22.56 30.08 11.70
CA PRO A 699 -22.18 28.73 11.29
C PRO A 699 -21.13 28.09 12.21
N LYS A 700 -21.56 27.03 12.93
CA LYS A 700 -20.73 26.29 13.89
C LYS A 700 -19.41 25.81 13.30
N ILE A 701 -18.36 25.79 14.14
CA ILE A 701 -17.08 25.14 13.85
C ILE A 701 -17.30 23.73 13.26
N VAL A 702 -16.60 23.42 12.18
CA VAL A 702 -16.80 22.18 11.40
C VAL A 702 -15.83 21.08 11.84
N ALA A 703 -14.56 21.43 12.02
CA ALA A 703 -13.50 20.52 12.41
C ALA A 703 -12.37 21.23 13.16
N LEU A 704 -11.64 20.47 13.98
CA LEU A 704 -10.34 20.84 14.55
C LEU A 704 -9.27 19.90 13.99
N PHE A 705 -8.17 20.49 13.53
CA PHE A 705 -6.97 19.82 13.05
C PHE A 705 -5.82 20.10 14.01
N CYS A 706 -5.08 19.05 14.39
CA CYS A 706 -3.85 19.17 15.18
C CYS A 706 -2.83 18.10 14.77
N GLU A 707 -1.54 18.43 14.92
CA GLU A 707 -0.44 17.46 14.85
C GLU A 707 -0.14 16.92 16.25
N PHE A 708 0.18 15.63 16.36
CA PHE A 708 0.53 15.00 17.64
C PHE A 708 1.86 14.23 17.55
N PRO A 709 2.95 14.75 18.15
CA PRO A 709 3.17 16.13 18.57
C PRO A 709 3.45 17.06 17.37
N SER A 710 3.34 18.38 17.58
CA SER A 710 3.50 19.40 16.53
C SER A 710 4.92 19.54 15.98
N ASN A 711 5.07 19.75 14.67
CA ASN A 711 6.36 20.11 14.07
C ASN A 711 6.49 21.65 13.91
N PRO A 712 7.53 22.32 14.46
CA PRO A 712 8.78 21.77 15.00
C PRO A 712 8.90 21.77 16.54
N LEU A 713 7.94 22.38 17.26
CA LEU A 713 8.05 22.64 18.71
C LEU A 713 7.65 21.47 19.61
N LEU A 714 7.17 20.37 19.02
CA LEU A 714 6.92 19.07 19.65
C LEU A 714 5.96 19.11 20.85
N ARG A 715 5.01 20.06 20.77
CA ARG A 715 3.91 20.19 21.74
C ARG A 715 2.80 19.19 21.42
N SER A 716 2.29 18.56 22.47
CA SER A 716 1.17 17.63 22.45
C SER A 716 -0.03 18.32 23.09
N ALA A 717 -1.20 18.29 22.43
CA ALA A 717 -2.43 18.87 22.96
C ALA A 717 -3.13 17.91 23.95
N ASP A 718 -3.97 18.43 24.86
CA ASP A 718 -4.91 17.60 25.62
C ASP A 718 -6.01 17.07 24.67
N LEU A 719 -5.73 15.91 24.04
CA LEU A 719 -6.66 15.23 23.14
C LEU A 719 -7.94 14.79 23.87
N ALA A 720 -7.88 14.53 25.17
CA ALA A 720 -9.06 14.18 25.96
C ALA A 720 -9.99 15.39 26.15
N ARG A 721 -9.45 16.60 26.37
CA ARG A 721 -10.23 17.85 26.37
C ARG A 721 -10.77 18.18 24.98
N ILE A 722 -9.96 18.05 23.93
CA ILE A 722 -10.39 18.25 22.54
C ILE A 722 -11.57 17.32 22.20
N ARG A 723 -11.51 16.02 22.55
CA ARG A 723 -12.62 15.07 22.36
C ARG A 723 -13.89 15.51 23.10
N ARG A 724 -13.79 15.86 24.40
CA ARG A 724 -14.94 16.35 25.20
C ARG A 724 -15.60 17.57 24.55
N LEU A 725 -14.80 18.55 24.11
CA LEU A 725 -15.30 19.75 23.41
C LEU A 725 -15.93 19.40 22.06
N ALA A 726 -15.33 18.49 21.28
CA ALA A 726 -15.85 18.05 20.00
C ALA A 726 -17.24 17.39 20.11
N ASP A 727 -17.45 16.60 21.16
CA ASP A 727 -18.74 15.94 21.41
C ASP A 727 -19.81 16.91 21.92
N GLN A 728 -19.43 17.87 22.78
CA GLN A 728 -20.30 18.92 23.31
C GLN A 728 -20.74 19.94 22.23
N TYR A 729 -19.82 20.37 21.36
CA TYR A 729 -20.06 21.45 20.39
C TYR A 729 -20.32 21.00 18.96
N ASP A 730 -20.20 19.69 18.66
CA ASP A 730 -20.48 19.08 17.35
C ASP A 730 -19.54 19.54 16.22
N PHE A 731 -18.22 19.41 16.45
CA PHE A 731 -17.18 19.52 15.42
C PHE A 731 -16.38 18.21 15.31
N SER A 732 -15.73 17.95 14.18
CA SER A 732 -14.91 16.73 13.97
C SER A 732 -13.46 16.92 14.40
N VAL A 733 -12.83 15.89 14.97
CA VAL A 733 -11.40 15.93 15.32
C VAL A 733 -10.59 15.19 14.27
N VAL A 734 -9.63 15.87 13.65
CA VAL A 734 -8.65 15.27 12.74
C VAL A 734 -7.25 15.41 13.33
N ILE A 735 -6.54 14.30 13.49
CA ILE A 735 -5.22 14.26 14.12
C ILE A 735 -4.19 13.77 13.10
N ASP A 736 -3.14 14.53 12.88
CA ASP A 736 -1.96 14.07 12.14
C ASP A 736 -0.97 13.44 13.13
N GLU A 737 -0.78 12.13 13.03
CA GLU A 737 0.13 11.36 13.90
C GLU A 737 1.53 11.15 13.28
N THR A 738 1.88 11.85 12.19
CA THR A 738 3.13 11.60 11.42
C THR A 738 4.40 11.63 12.28
N ILE A 739 4.46 12.51 13.29
CA ILE A 739 5.62 12.64 14.17
C ILE A 739 5.54 11.66 15.34
N GLY A 740 4.37 11.55 15.99
CA GLY A 740 4.16 10.70 17.15
C GLY A 740 4.24 9.22 16.81
N ASN A 741 3.73 8.86 15.63
CA ASN A 741 3.60 7.54 15.01
C ASN A 741 2.81 6.49 15.84
N PHE A 742 2.11 5.60 15.16
CA PHE A 742 1.24 4.61 15.81
C PHE A 742 1.96 3.44 16.52
N VAL A 743 3.29 3.43 16.53
CA VAL A 743 4.12 2.52 17.37
C VAL A 743 4.38 3.13 18.75
N ASN A 744 4.40 4.47 18.87
CA ASN A 744 4.63 5.16 20.16
C ASN A 744 3.37 5.80 20.76
N VAL A 745 2.49 6.38 19.95
CA VAL A 745 1.24 7.01 20.43
C VAL A 745 0.01 6.25 19.95
N GLU A 746 -1.10 6.39 20.66
CA GLU A 746 -2.42 6.02 20.15
C GLU A 746 -3.39 7.19 20.30
N VAL A 747 -3.75 7.77 19.16
CA VAL A 747 -4.60 8.98 19.08
C VAL A 747 -5.96 8.71 18.46
N LEU A 748 -6.17 7.53 17.84
CA LEU A 748 -7.43 7.17 17.20
C LEU A 748 -8.65 7.22 18.15
N PRO A 749 -8.56 6.83 19.44
CA PRO A 749 -9.68 6.97 20.40
C PRO A 749 -10.20 8.42 20.60
N TYR A 750 -9.40 9.44 20.29
CA TYR A 750 -9.78 10.85 20.40
C TYR A 750 -10.20 11.48 19.06
N ALA A 751 -9.90 10.81 17.95
CA ALA A 751 -10.12 11.33 16.61
C ALA A 751 -11.44 10.86 15.99
N ASP A 752 -12.01 11.68 15.10
CA ASP A 752 -12.98 11.20 14.10
C ASP A 752 -12.24 10.60 12.87
N MET A 753 -11.09 11.18 12.49
CA MET A 753 -10.16 10.64 11.49
C MET A 753 -8.71 10.89 11.91
N VAL A 754 -7.81 9.94 11.67
CA VAL A 754 -6.36 10.11 11.84
C VAL A 754 -5.69 10.13 10.47
N VAL A 755 -4.67 10.98 10.28
CA VAL A 755 -3.88 11.05 9.05
C VAL A 755 -2.40 10.85 9.33
N SER A 756 -1.67 10.37 8.32
CA SER A 756 -0.22 10.09 8.41
C SER A 756 0.48 10.27 7.07
N SER A 757 1.68 10.89 7.11
CA SER A 757 2.58 11.01 5.98
C SER A 757 3.52 9.79 5.90
N LEU A 758 3.10 8.77 5.14
CA LEU A 758 3.85 7.51 4.97
C LEU A 758 5.23 7.72 4.31
N THR A 759 5.43 8.87 3.64
CA THR A 759 6.73 9.38 3.15
C THR A 759 7.83 9.46 4.23
N LYS A 760 7.47 9.50 5.52
CA LYS A 760 8.38 9.74 6.65
C LYS A 760 8.90 8.43 7.24
N VAL A 761 8.98 8.32 8.57
CA VAL A 761 9.52 7.16 9.30
C VAL A 761 8.88 5.82 8.89
N PHE A 762 7.62 5.83 8.44
CA PHE A 762 6.98 4.65 7.84
C PHE A 762 7.77 4.07 6.66
N SER A 763 8.22 4.91 5.72
CA SER A 763 9.11 4.50 4.63
C SER A 763 10.59 4.45 5.05
N GLY A 764 11.12 5.49 5.72
CA GLY A 764 12.52 5.56 6.15
C GLY A 764 13.57 5.75 5.04
N ASP A 765 13.43 5.03 3.93
CA ASP A 765 14.33 4.98 2.77
C ASP A 765 14.49 6.31 1.99
N CYS A 766 13.65 7.30 2.25
CA CYS A 766 13.56 8.56 1.50
C CYS A 766 13.33 8.42 -0.03
N ASN A 767 12.88 7.28 -0.55
CA ASN A 767 12.80 7.00 -2.01
C ASN A 767 11.38 6.92 -2.59
N VAL A 768 10.35 7.25 -1.80
CA VAL A 768 8.93 7.11 -2.16
C VAL A 768 8.05 8.04 -1.32
N MET A 769 6.94 8.50 -1.90
CA MET A 769 5.91 9.26 -1.17
C MET A 769 4.65 8.42 -0.93
N GLY A 770 3.98 8.69 0.19
CA GLY A 770 2.66 8.15 0.48
C GLY A 770 1.98 8.89 1.61
N GLY A 771 0.68 8.69 1.74
CA GLY A 771 -0.13 9.17 2.85
C GLY A 771 -1.25 8.19 3.17
N SER A 772 -1.80 8.29 4.38
CA SER A 772 -2.98 7.54 4.77
C SER A 772 -3.95 8.38 5.60
N LEU A 773 -5.22 7.98 5.54
CA LEU A 773 -6.30 8.41 6.42
C LEU A 773 -6.91 7.13 7.01
N VAL A 774 -6.94 7.04 8.34
CA VAL A 774 -7.66 6.01 9.10
C VAL A 774 -8.94 6.63 9.64
N LEU A 775 -10.08 6.12 9.20
CA LEU A 775 -11.38 6.52 9.73
C LEU A 775 -11.62 5.83 11.08
N ASN A 776 -12.11 6.54 12.10
CA ASN A 776 -12.47 5.91 13.36
C ASN A 776 -13.85 5.21 13.23
N PRO A 777 -13.96 3.87 13.27
CA PRO A 777 -15.23 3.16 13.15
C PRO A 777 -16.16 3.39 14.36
N THR A 778 -15.64 3.82 15.52
CA THR A 778 -16.45 4.14 16.71
C THR A 778 -16.79 5.64 16.83
N SER A 779 -16.43 6.48 15.84
CA SER A 779 -16.93 7.88 15.81
C SER A 779 -18.44 7.91 15.62
N ARG A 780 -19.13 8.86 16.29
CA ARG A 780 -20.57 9.13 16.06
C ARG A 780 -20.90 9.53 14.62
N ARG A 781 -19.90 9.96 13.84
CA ARG A 781 -19.99 10.31 12.42
C ARG A 781 -19.33 9.28 11.50
N ALA A 782 -18.90 8.12 12.01
CA ALA A 782 -18.22 7.10 11.21
C ALA A 782 -19.01 6.72 9.94
N GLN A 783 -20.33 6.54 10.04
CA GLN A 783 -21.17 6.16 8.89
C GLN A 783 -21.29 7.28 7.84
N SER A 784 -21.51 8.53 8.26
CA SER A 784 -21.62 9.67 7.34
C SER A 784 -20.28 10.03 6.69
N LEU A 785 -19.20 10.06 7.47
CA LEU A 785 -17.84 10.26 6.97
C LEU A 785 -17.42 9.13 6.02
N ARG A 786 -17.66 7.85 6.35
CA ARG A 786 -17.35 6.71 5.45
C ARG A 786 -18.10 6.84 4.12
N ALA A 787 -19.40 7.16 4.16
CA ALA A 787 -20.22 7.33 2.97
C ALA A 787 -19.76 8.49 2.06
N VAL A 788 -19.35 9.64 2.63
CA VAL A 788 -18.81 10.78 1.88
C VAL A 788 -17.42 10.46 1.33
N LEU A 789 -16.55 9.85 2.15
CA LEU A 789 -15.20 9.45 1.75
C LEU A 789 -15.25 8.43 0.60
N GLN A 790 -16.06 7.37 0.72
CA GLN A 790 -16.27 6.38 -0.35
C GLN A 790 -16.97 6.94 -1.61
N ALA A 791 -17.62 8.11 -1.54
CA ALA A 791 -18.20 8.79 -2.69
C ALA A 791 -17.23 9.78 -3.39
N ASN A 792 -16.17 10.20 -2.68
CA ASN A 792 -15.23 11.24 -3.11
C ASN A 792 -13.78 10.74 -3.27
N TYR A 793 -13.44 9.56 -2.76
CA TYR A 793 -12.13 8.94 -2.86
C TYR A 793 -11.90 8.33 -4.25
N GLN A 794 -10.67 8.47 -4.74
CA GLN A 794 -10.17 7.78 -5.94
C GLN A 794 -8.75 7.30 -5.63
N ASP A 795 -8.48 6.02 -5.82
CA ASP A 795 -7.13 5.48 -5.69
C ASP A 795 -6.24 6.01 -6.82
N ALA A 796 -5.49 7.06 -6.49
CA ALA A 796 -4.54 7.72 -7.38
C ALA A 796 -3.08 7.38 -7.05
N GLN A 797 -2.82 6.39 -6.18
CA GLN A 797 -1.46 5.98 -5.84
C GLN A 797 -0.91 5.06 -6.92
N TRP A 798 0.25 5.42 -7.49
CA TRP A 798 0.91 4.64 -8.53
C TRP A 798 1.27 3.23 -8.01
N PRO A 799 1.06 2.15 -8.80
CA PRO A 799 1.36 0.77 -8.40
C PRO A 799 2.77 0.58 -7.84
N GLU A 800 3.76 1.19 -8.47
CA GLU A 800 5.18 1.06 -8.11
C GLU A 800 5.53 1.82 -6.81
N ASP A 801 4.99 3.03 -6.62
CA ASP A 801 5.12 3.75 -5.34
C ASP A 801 4.47 2.96 -4.20
N SER A 802 3.42 2.18 -4.48
CA SER A 802 2.78 1.30 -3.50
C SER A 802 3.67 0.10 -3.13
N ILE A 803 4.41 -0.44 -4.11
CA ILE A 803 5.35 -1.56 -3.95
C ILE A 803 6.57 -1.14 -3.15
N PHE A 804 7.20 -0.01 -3.47
CA PHE A 804 8.31 0.54 -2.68
C PHE A 804 7.84 0.85 -1.24
N LEU A 805 6.67 1.47 -1.06
CA LEU A 805 6.17 1.84 0.26
C LEU A 805 5.82 0.63 1.14
N GLU A 806 5.33 -0.47 0.58
CA GLU A 806 5.14 -1.73 1.32
C GLU A 806 6.49 -2.30 1.74
N ARG A 807 7.42 -2.48 0.79
CA ARG A 807 8.75 -3.06 1.04
C ARG A 807 9.48 -2.32 2.17
N ASN A 808 9.52 -1.00 2.10
CA ASN A 808 10.28 -0.17 3.04
C ASN A 808 9.62 -0.07 4.44
N SER A 809 8.36 -0.49 4.60
CA SER A 809 7.63 -0.39 5.87
C SER A 809 7.52 -1.71 6.65
N ARG A 810 8.20 -2.78 6.21
CA ARG A 810 8.24 -4.08 6.91
C ARG A 810 8.99 -3.99 8.25
N ASP A 811 10.14 -3.33 8.25
CA ASP A 811 11.01 -3.14 9.41
C ASP A 811 10.65 -1.91 10.28
N PHE A 812 9.61 -1.17 9.90
CA PHE A 812 9.16 0.10 10.49
C PHE A 812 9.15 0.11 12.03
N VAL A 813 8.58 -0.95 12.61
CA VAL A 813 8.42 -1.11 14.06
C VAL A 813 9.77 -1.27 14.76
N ALA A 814 10.67 -2.08 14.18
CA ALA A 814 12.02 -2.30 14.69
C ALA A 814 12.91 -1.05 14.53
N ARG A 815 12.73 -0.30 13.44
CA ARG A 815 13.43 0.98 13.21
C ARG A 815 13.08 2.02 14.28
N ILE A 816 11.79 2.20 14.58
CA ILE A 816 11.34 3.16 15.61
C ILE A 816 11.99 2.85 16.97
N GLY A 817 12.01 1.59 17.39
CA GLY A 817 12.64 1.20 18.65
C GLY A 817 14.14 1.53 18.78
N LYS A 818 14.89 1.70 17.67
CA LYS A 818 16.27 2.23 17.70
C LYS A 818 16.29 3.76 17.59
N ILE A 819 15.50 4.33 16.69
CA ILE A 819 15.39 5.78 16.47
C ILE A 819 15.00 6.51 17.75
N ASP A 820 14.06 5.99 18.53
CA ASP A 820 13.66 6.57 19.82
C ASP A 820 14.80 6.59 20.83
N ARG A 821 15.51 5.47 21.01
CA ARG A 821 16.66 5.39 21.92
C ARG A 821 17.78 6.35 21.51
N ASN A 822 18.06 6.46 20.22
CA ASN A 822 19.02 7.41 19.70
C ASN A 822 18.57 8.86 19.97
N ALA A 823 17.32 9.21 19.64
CA ALA A 823 16.78 10.55 19.82
C ALA A 823 16.69 10.98 21.29
N GLU A 824 16.17 10.13 22.18
CA GLU A 824 16.09 10.41 23.61
C GLU A 824 17.47 10.60 24.24
N THR A 825 18.46 9.77 23.86
CA THR A 825 19.83 9.89 24.36
C THR A 825 20.49 11.22 23.96
N ILE A 826 20.29 11.66 22.72
CA ILE A 826 20.84 12.95 22.23
C ILE A 826 20.07 14.13 22.82
N ALA A 827 18.74 14.02 22.93
CA ALA A 827 17.89 15.05 23.52
C ALA A 827 18.22 15.26 25.01
N ASP A 828 18.42 14.19 25.79
CA ASP A 828 18.87 14.27 27.19
C ASP A 828 20.26 14.92 27.31
N TYR A 829 21.20 14.55 26.43
CA TYR A 829 22.55 15.16 26.39
C TYR A 829 22.49 16.67 26.15
N LEU A 830 21.73 17.10 25.14
CA LEU A 830 21.58 18.52 24.81
C LEU A 830 20.78 19.28 25.88
N GLN A 831 19.77 18.64 26.48
CA GLN A 831 18.96 19.21 27.56
C GLN A 831 19.77 19.44 28.84
N ALA A 832 20.83 18.65 29.09
CA ALA A 832 21.77 18.90 30.18
C ALA A 832 22.68 20.14 29.97
N HIS A 833 22.79 20.63 28.73
CA HIS A 833 23.56 21.84 28.36
C HIS A 833 22.67 23.07 28.13
N CYS A 834 21.35 22.96 28.31
CA CYS A 834 20.42 24.09 28.19
C CYS A 834 20.67 25.21 29.21
N ALA A 835 20.36 26.44 28.81
CA ALA A 835 20.33 27.59 29.70
C ALA A 835 19.36 27.38 30.87
N THR A 836 19.77 27.82 32.06
CA THR A 836 18.93 27.83 33.26
C THR A 836 18.65 29.28 33.68
N PRO A 837 17.63 29.56 34.51
CA PRO A 837 17.38 30.92 35.02
C PRO A 837 18.57 31.54 35.79
N THR A 838 19.55 30.73 36.18
CA THR A 838 20.75 31.11 36.94
C THR A 838 22.04 31.07 36.13
N GLN A 839 22.07 30.42 34.96
CA GLN A 839 23.25 30.36 34.07
C GLN A 839 22.80 30.45 32.60
N PRO A 840 23.23 31.48 31.84
CA PRO A 840 23.06 31.48 30.40
C PRO A 840 23.89 30.35 29.76
N SER A 841 23.40 29.83 28.65
CA SER A 841 24.09 28.85 27.80
C SER A 841 23.77 29.13 26.33
N THR A 842 24.67 28.68 25.46
CA THR A 842 24.54 28.75 24.01
C THR A 842 23.32 27.98 23.50
N VAL A 843 22.91 26.90 24.17
CA VAL A 843 21.61 26.26 23.94
C VAL A 843 20.55 26.95 24.80
N ARG A 844 19.59 27.63 24.17
CA ARG A 844 18.46 28.29 24.83
C ARG A 844 17.40 27.30 25.31
N GLY A 845 17.21 26.20 24.57
CA GLY A 845 16.29 25.12 24.95
C GLY A 845 16.23 23.97 23.95
N VAL A 846 15.82 22.79 24.42
CA VAL A 846 15.55 21.60 23.59
C VAL A 846 14.06 21.29 23.60
N TYR A 847 13.47 21.20 22.41
CA TYR A 847 12.10 20.78 22.20
C TYR A 847 12.10 19.29 21.90
N TYR A 848 11.55 18.51 22.84
CA TYR A 848 11.31 17.08 22.73
C TYR A 848 10.08 16.73 23.58
N PRO A 849 9.19 15.77 23.21
CA PRO A 849 7.92 15.57 23.90
C PRO A 849 8.07 15.24 25.40
N LYS A 850 9.17 14.55 25.76
CA LYS A 850 9.62 14.26 27.13
C LYS A 850 9.79 15.51 28.02
N PHE A 851 10.07 16.67 27.43
CA PHE A 851 10.40 17.91 28.15
C PHE A 851 9.29 18.98 28.08
N VAL A 852 8.60 19.12 26.94
CA VAL A 852 7.78 20.32 26.67
C VAL A 852 6.30 20.21 27.05
N THR A 853 5.68 19.03 26.87
CA THR A 853 4.24 18.78 27.12
C THR A 853 4.03 17.35 27.61
N ARG A 854 4.94 16.90 28.48
CA ARG A 854 5.12 15.49 28.85
C ARG A 854 3.82 14.80 29.23
N ASN A 855 3.00 15.40 30.10
CA ASN A 855 1.74 14.82 30.59
C ASN A 855 0.76 14.51 29.44
N HIS A 856 0.64 15.42 28.47
CA HIS A 856 -0.26 15.28 27.32
C HIS A 856 0.24 14.20 26.36
N TYR A 857 1.56 14.09 26.16
CA TYR A 857 2.16 13.00 25.39
C TYR A 857 1.99 11.65 26.10
N GLU A 858 2.35 11.56 27.38
CA GLU A 858 2.26 10.32 28.18
C GLU A 858 0.81 9.84 28.37
N ALA A 859 -0.19 10.71 28.30
CA ALA A 859 -1.60 10.32 28.29
C ALA A 859 -2.00 9.55 27.01
N CYS A 860 -1.32 9.80 25.88
CA CYS A 860 -1.58 9.16 24.59
C CYS A 860 -0.50 8.13 24.19
N GLN A 861 0.65 8.10 24.86
CA GLN A 861 1.73 7.14 24.63
C GLN A 861 1.26 5.71 24.94
N ARG A 862 1.53 4.78 24.03
CA ARG A 862 1.07 3.38 24.11
C ARG A 862 1.60 2.65 25.34
N LYS A 863 0.70 1.93 26.03
CA LYS A 863 1.01 1.15 27.24
C LYS A 863 1.29 -0.32 26.97
N GLN A 864 1.03 -0.78 25.75
CA GLN A 864 1.39 -2.10 25.24
C GLN A 864 2.28 -1.90 24.00
N PRO A 865 3.32 -2.73 23.79
CA PRO A 865 4.11 -2.71 22.57
C PRO A 865 3.26 -2.79 21.30
N TYR A 866 3.81 -2.29 20.20
CA TYR A 866 3.30 -2.56 18.86
C TYR A 866 4.16 -3.66 18.27
N GLY A 867 3.60 -4.87 18.09
CA GLY A 867 4.37 -6.07 17.73
C GLY A 867 4.29 -7.17 18.78
N GLU A 868 4.44 -8.43 18.35
CA GLU A 868 4.77 -9.55 19.26
C GLU A 868 6.28 -9.58 19.57
N GLU A 869 7.12 -9.05 18.68
CA GLU A 869 8.58 -9.17 18.72
C GLU A 869 9.29 -8.05 19.50
N THR A 870 8.60 -6.98 19.91
CA THR A 870 9.22 -5.78 20.50
C THR A 870 9.14 -5.75 22.02
N THR A 871 10.23 -6.13 22.70
CA THR A 871 10.41 -5.93 24.16
C THR A 871 10.71 -4.46 24.55
N SER A 872 10.48 -3.51 23.64
CA SER A 872 10.76 -2.08 23.85
C SER A 872 9.47 -1.35 24.19
N SER A 873 9.48 -0.53 25.24
CA SER A 873 8.40 0.43 25.50
C SER A 873 8.32 1.46 24.39
N ALA A 874 7.12 2.00 24.15
CA ALA A 874 6.91 3.16 23.30
C ALA A 874 7.84 4.33 23.71
N GLY A 875 8.53 4.93 22.75
CA GLY A 875 9.43 6.06 22.97
C GLY A 875 8.71 7.40 22.96
N TYR A 876 9.46 8.47 22.65
CA TYR A 876 8.97 9.83 22.46
C TYR A 876 9.08 10.33 21.01
N GLY A 877 9.51 9.49 20.06
CA GLY A 877 9.70 9.83 18.65
C GLY A 877 11.15 10.20 18.29
N GLY A 878 11.46 10.11 17.00
CA GLY A 878 12.79 10.37 16.44
C GLY A 878 13.13 11.82 16.12
N LEU A 879 12.30 12.79 16.50
CA LEU A 879 12.44 14.19 16.12
C LEU A 879 12.65 15.06 17.36
N PHE A 880 13.67 15.92 17.35
CA PHE A 880 13.84 17.00 18.34
C PHE A 880 14.22 18.32 17.65
N SER A 881 14.09 19.44 18.36
CA SER A 881 14.58 20.75 17.90
C SER A 881 15.42 21.43 18.98
N VAL A 882 16.50 22.10 18.59
CA VAL A 882 17.40 22.87 19.46
C VAL A 882 17.30 24.34 19.09
N ASP A 883 17.03 25.19 20.08
CA ASP A 883 17.04 26.64 19.90
C ASP A 883 18.31 27.22 20.54
N PHE A 884 19.02 28.07 19.82
CA PHE A 884 20.30 28.64 20.25
C PHE A 884 20.16 30.11 20.66
N ALA A 885 21.02 30.53 21.60
CA ALA A 885 21.07 31.90 22.09
C ALA A 885 21.25 32.91 20.94
N THR A 886 22.20 32.65 20.03
CA THR A 886 22.51 33.47 18.86
C THR A 886 22.36 32.71 17.54
N GLN A 887 22.22 33.44 16.43
CA GLN A 887 22.23 32.85 15.08
C GLN A 887 23.64 32.34 14.70
N ALA A 888 24.70 32.93 15.27
CA ALA A 888 26.09 32.49 15.05
C ALA A 888 26.31 31.08 15.61
N ALA A 889 25.85 30.82 16.84
CA ALA A 889 25.85 29.49 17.43
C ALA A 889 25.04 28.48 16.61
N ALA A 890 23.80 28.83 16.22
CA ALA A 890 22.95 27.96 15.39
C ALA A 890 23.61 27.59 14.04
N ARG A 891 24.27 28.58 13.41
CA ARG A 891 25.00 28.42 12.16
C ARG A 891 26.20 27.48 12.33
N VAL A 892 27.06 27.73 13.31
CA VAL A 892 28.26 26.91 13.54
C VAL A 892 27.89 25.50 13.97
N PHE A 893 26.85 25.32 14.79
CA PHE A 893 26.30 24.00 15.12
C PHE A 893 25.86 23.25 13.87
N TYR A 894 25.02 23.86 13.03
CA TYR A 894 24.50 23.24 11.81
C TYR A 894 25.61 22.93 10.81
N ASP A 895 26.53 23.88 10.59
CA ASP A 895 27.64 23.72 9.64
C ASP A 895 28.61 22.61 10.11
N THR A 896 28.85 22.45 11.42
CA THR A 896 29.78 21.46 12.01
C THR A 896 29.18 20.06 12.18
N LEU A 897 27.86 19.91 12.31
CA LEU A 897 27.22 18.62 12.60
C LEU A 897 27.39 17.61 11.45
N ASP A 898 28.15 16.53 11.66
CA ASP A 898 28.50 15.52 10.66
C ASP A 898 27.35 14.50 10.43
N CYS A 899 26.27 14.96 9.79
CA CYS A 899 25.12 14.15 9.38
C CYS A 899 24.54 14.64 8.04
N ALA A 900 23.50 13.96 7.53
CA ALA A 900 22.78 14.45 6.35
C ALA A 900 22.04 15.76 6.68
N LYS A 901 21.91 16.66 5.71
CA LYS A 901 21.42 18.02 5.93
C LYS A 901 20.47 18.47 4.83
N GLY A 902 19.23 18.79 5.18
CA GLY A 902 18.22 19.15 4.18
C GLY A 902 16.75 18.99 4.64
N PRO A 903 15.80 19.24 3.73
CA PRO A 903 14.36 19.10 3.98
C PRO A 903 13.92 17.63 4.17
N SER A 904 12.69 17.43 4.66
CA SER A 904 12.12 16.15 5.13
C SER A 904 12.50 15.78 6.58
N LEU A 905 12.13 14.58 7.02
CA LEU A 905 12.34 13.96 8.34
C LEU A 905 11.94 12.48 8.28
N GLY A 906 12.25 11.71 9.32
CA GLY A 906 11.88 10.30 9.44
C GLY A 906 12.65 9.40 8.48
N THR A 907 13.94 9.68 8.30
CA THR A 907 14.85 8.94 7.43
C THR A 907 15.62 7.86 8.20
N ASN A 908 16.11 6.84 7.47
CA ASN A 908 16.96 5.79 8.05
C ASN A 908 18.34 6.32 8.49
N CYS A 909 18.78 7.46 7.95
CA CYS A 909 19.92 8.24 8.46
C CYS A 909 19.45 9.52 9.17
N THR A 910 20.31 10.05 10.03
CA THR A 910 20.09 11.30 10.77
C THR A 910 20.17 12.51 9.83
N LEU A 911 19.15 13.37 9.90
CA LEU A 911 18.90 14.49 9.01
C LEU A 911 18.61 15.78 9.79
N ALA A 912 19.40 16.84 9.59
CA ALA A 912 19.24 18.13 10.23
C ALA A 912 18.77 19.24 9.27
N CYS A 913 18.08 20.27 9.78
CA CYS A 913 17.81 21.52 9.06
C CYS A 913 17.54 22.71 10.02
N PRO A 914 17.93 23.95 9.67
CA PRO A 914 17.45 25.16 10.35
C PRO A 914 16.00 25.42 9.92
N TYR A 915 15.06 24.83 10.66
CA TYR A 915 13.66 24.65 10.23
C TYR A 915 13.00 25.98 9.85
N THR A 916 13.17 27.00 10.69
CA THR A 916 12.44 28.27 10.56
C THR A 916 12.87 29.05 9.32
N LEU A 917 14.15 29.00 8.95
CA LEU A 917 14.61 29.53 7.66
C LEU A 917 14.03 28.71 6.50
N LEU A 918 14.16 27.38 6.54
CA LEU A 918 13.78 26.49 5.43
C LEU A 918 12.26 26.36 5.19
N ALA A 919 11.43 26.69 6.19
CA ALA A 919 9.96 26.57 6.10
C ALA A 919 9.21 27.91 6.14
N HIS A 920 9.86 28.98 6.61
CA HIS A 920 9.23 30.28 6.87
C HIS A 920 10.15 31.48 6.53
N TYR A 921 11.07 31.37 5.56
CA TYR A 921 12.00 32.45 5.18
C TYR A 921 11.35 33.82 4.97
N ALA A 922 10.17 33.84 4.33
CA ALA A 922 9.38 35.05 4.08
C ALA A 922 8.35 35.40 5.18
N GLU A 923 8.27 34.59 6.26
CA GLU A 923 7.29 34.70 7.35
C GLU A 923 7.97 34.67 8.75
N LEU A 924 9.27 35.00 8.85
CA LEU A 924 10.08 34.84 10.08
C LEU A 924 9.53 35.57 11.30
N ASP A 925 9.14 36.85 11.18
CA ASP A 925 8.56 37.62 12.29
C ASP A 925 7.26 36.98 12.81
N TRP A 926 6.45 36.43 11.90
CA TRP A 926 5.23 35.71 12.24
C TRP A 926 5.52 34.39 12.94
N ALA A 927 6.47 33.60 12.43
CA ALA A 927 6.92 32.35 13.05
C ALA A 927 7.47 32.60 14.47
N GLN A 928 8.30 33.63 14.63
CA GLN A 928 8.83 34.04 15.94
C GLN A 928 7.71 34.51 16.89
N SER A 929 6.67 35.21 16.38
CA SER A 929 5.53 35.68 17.20
C SER A 929 4.73 34.54 17.84
N VAL A 930 4.73 33.34 17.25
CA VAL A 930 4.10 32.14 17.82
C VAL A 930 5.07 31.22 18.58
N GLY A 931 6.36 31.59 18.64
CA GLY A 931 7.40 30.90 19.41
C GLY A 931 8.37 30.04 18.59
N VAL A 932 8.32 30.11 17.25
CA VAL A 932 9.22 29.37 16.36
C VAL A 932 10.43 30.25 16.04
N SER A 933 11.50 30.10 16.84
CA SER A 933 12.73 30.91 16.78
C SER A 933 13.47 30.78 15.43
N PRO A 934 14.04 31.87 14.85
CA PRO A 934 14.88 31.80 13.66
C PRO A 934 16.22 31.06 13.88
N ASN A 935 16.61 30.83 15.14
CA ASN A 935 17.81 30.09 15.51
C ASN A 935 17.56 28.57 15.68
N LEU A 936 16.36 28.08 15.35
CA LEU A 936 15.93 26.70 15.61
C LEU A 936 16.51 25.71 14.61
N VAL A 937 17.40 24.81 15.07
CA VAL A 937 17.88 23.66 14.30
C VAL A 937 17.08 22.43 14.70
N ARG A 938 16.36 21.84 13.75
CA ARG A 938 15.56 20.62 13.93
C ARG A 938 16.35 19.41 13.44
N VAL A 939 16.34 18.33 14.21
CA VAL A 939 17.05 17.09 13.94
C VAL A 939 16.05 15.94 13.92
N SER A 940 16.02 15.20 12.81
CA SER A 940 15.43 13.87 12.71
C SER A 940 16.53 12.85 12.87
N VAL A 941 16.50 12.04 13.94
CA VAL A 941 17.51 11.04 14.23
C VAL A 941 17.21 9.73 13.49
N GLY A 942 18.26 9.05 13.04
CA GLY A 942 18.20 7.83 12.25
C GLY A 942 18.72 6.58 12.99
N MET A 943 19.09 5.59 12.19
CA MET A 943 19.49 4.24 12.60
C MET A 943 21.00 4.09 12.87
N GLU A 944 21.77 5.18 12.95
CA GLU A 944 23.21 5.12 13.24
C GLU A 944 23.52 4.57 14.65
N ASP A 945 24.81 4.35 14.94
CA ASP A 945 25.27 3.99 16.29
C ASP A 945 25.09 5.16 17.28
N THR A 946 24.65 4.84 18.50
CA THR A 946 24.29 5.84 19.52
C THR A 946 25.49 6.61 20.06
N HIS A 947 26.67 5.97 20.18
CA HIS A 947 27.89 6.65 20.62
C HIS A 947 28.47 7.52 19.50
N ALA A 948 28.47 7.00 18.27
CA ALA A 948 28.85 7.76 17.08
C ALA A 948 28.01 9.06 16.93
N LEU A 949 26.69 8.96 17.14
CA LEU A 949 25.80 10.12 17.15
C LEU A 949 26.14 11.09 18.28
N LEU A 950 26.28 10.63 19.53
CA LEU A 950 26.67 11.49 20.65
C LEU A 950 28.00 12.22 20.41
N ASP A 951 28.95 11.60 19.73
CA ASP A 951 30.25 12.20 19.43
C ASP A 951 30.17 13.29 18.35
N ILE A 952 29.32 13.16 17.32
CA ILE A 952 29.10 14.26 16.36
C ILE A 952 28.31 15.42 17.00
N PHE A 953 27.34 15.12 17.86
CA PHE A 953 26.57 16.15 18.57
C PHE A 953 27.42 16.92 19.60
N ARG A 954 28.35 16.25 20.29
CA ARG A 954 29.33 16.89 21.16
C ARG A 954 30.25 17.85 20.39
N LYS A 955 30.85 17.38 19.28
CA LYS A 955 31.71 18.23 18.42
C LYS A 955 30.98 19.47 17.90
N ALA A 956 29.73 19.31 17.47
CA ALA A 956 28.91 20.42 16.97
C ALA A 956 28.53 21.43 18.07
N LEU A 957 28.17 20.94 19.27
CA LEU A 957 27.88 21.80 20.42
C LEU A 957 29.14 22.57 20.88
N GLU A 958 30.25 21.87 21.08
CA GLU A 958 31.54 22.49 21.43
C GLU A 958 31.97 23.57 20.43
N ALA A 959 31.69 23.40 19.14
CA ALA A 959 31.99 24.39 18.12
C ALA A 959 31.07 25.61 18.23
N ALA A 960 29.78 25.39 18.50
CA ALA A 960 28.82 26.47 18.73
C ALA A 960 29.15 27.30 19.97
N GLU A 961 29.49 26.66 21.10
CA GLU A 961 29.92 27.32 22.34
C GLU A 961 31.18 28.19 22.11
N LYS A 962 32.14 27.72 21.31
CA LYS A 962 33.34 28.48 20.92
C LYS A 962 33.04 29.67 20.00
N ALA A 963 31.89 29.67 19.31
CA ALA A 963 31.45 30.75 18.43
C ALA A 963 30.47 31.74 19.11
N ASP A 964 29.91 31.36 20.26
CA ASP A 964 29.03 32.16 21.12
C ASP A 964 29.79 32.83 22.27
N ALA A 965 31.08 32.51 22.42
CA ALA A 965 32.00 33.11 23.39
C ALA A 965 32.27 34.61 23.09
N PRO A 966 32.37 35.47 24.13
CA PRO A 966 32.45 36.93 23.98
C PRO A 966 33.84 37.50 23.64
#